data_AF-A0A9E0LNQ4-F1
#
_entry.id   AF-A0A9E0LNQ4-F1
#
_cell.length_a   1.000
_cell.length_b   1.000
_cell.length_c   1.000
_cell.angle_alpha   90.00
_cell.angle_beta   90.00
_cell.angle_gamma   90.00
#
_symmetry.space_group_name_H-M   'P 1'
#
loop_
_entity.id
_entity.type
_entity.pdbx_description
1 polymer ?
#
loop_
_entity_poly.entity_id
_entity_poly.type
_entity_poly.pdbx_seq_one_letter_code
_entity_poly.pdbx_strand_id
1 'polypeptide(L)'
;MATGSENLRQTEQREQPLEGAKPLDSKPDSAANLRNQYFDCLASGKSSCEVPTKPQEQIGTLELTNPYTSERSEMVEQPKPITADTVLPRAQWTLAFNLTTTQDHQAPSIGSNAEDARVYAGARNKTAELLELAATTVGKPVTLVVQNAQRPESSETSPTTDNNNNNNNQIVDGQAQASLSASAKDSGTSGMLIHTYLIHDGQIRELPTRPSQGVAADTEALLNIAGRQAPSEHLALFAQGHGGGPHGVSGDTGRATLAEMDAAIKNGLANSGRDKLDLVDFDACSMGNAAVLAAVASRADNIIASPEMETAGGEDIDAQNVRAIVGAVLSNPSMNGHELGQKIIDLAAQGANGGAAAPREIDRIVAGTDTLSHYNAAEIGQFNQNLNRLGSALTQAFESEPNRQAILTAIGDAPLASQAGGVRLAGTPRAELRDSKTFAANIINAIENGSLIDPQGQIKSAAEALQASQNRLVAGYHGEKAGGYDQQGGLSMFLPGRTYLDNQARADELNPARNITELASDERFSNLQNKESLLNSLGYNIEEVQYGQKKLGADARAIAPIIEAKEALSNASTQAEYTAALGLLTASARQFEQSEAGQRLNQIYLEQARAATAKAFAEEIPAQDQSQWTTFLRNLQALAH
;
A
#
# COMPACT_ATOMS: atom_id res chain seq x y z
N MET A 1 -39.56 -54.16 23.13
CA MET A 1 -40.57 -54.02 22.06
C MET A 1 -41.45 -52.83 22.40
N ALA A 2 -41.81 -52.01 21.40
CA ALA A 2 -42.64 -50.79 21.46
C ALA A 2 -41.98 -49.58 22.17
N THR A 3 -41.32 -48.67 21.44
CA THR A 3 -41.83 -47.38 20.90
C THR A 3 -42.24 -46.39 21.99
N GLY A 4 -41.38 -45.39 22.22
CA GLY A 4 -41.67 -44.21 23.05
C GLY A 4 -41.17 -42.95 22.34
N SER A 5 -42.10 -42.21 21.73
CA SER A 5 -41.91 -40.84 21.23
C SER A 5 -42.48 -39.89 22.29
N GLU A 6 -41.61 -39.14 22.97
CA GLU A 6 -42.01 -38.10 23.92
C GLU A 6 -42.01 -36.72 23.25
N ASN A 7 -43.21 -36.16 23.15
CA ASN A 7 -43.47 -34.74 22.92
C ASN A 7 -43.34 -34.01 24.26
N LEU A 8 -42.37 -33.11 24.38
CA LEU A 8 -42.28 -32.16 25.49
C LEU A 8 -42.68 -30.76 25.00
N ARG A 9 -43.86 -30.34 25.46
CA ARG A 9 -44.43 -29.00 25.35
C ARG A 9 -43.57 -28.03 26.17
N GLN A 10 -43.09 -26.96 25.55
CA GLN A 10 -42.57 -25.79 26.27
C GLN A 10 -43.73 -24.89 26.70
N THR A 11 -43.76 -24.59 27.99
CA THR A 11 -44.63 -23.63 28.65
C THR A 11 -44.15 -22.21 28.38
N GLU A 12 -44.99 -21.40 27.74
CA GLU A 12 -44.85 -19.94 27.68
C GLU A 12 -45.20 -19.34 29.05
N GLN A 13 -44.21 -18.77 29.75
CA GLN A 13 -44.44 -17.84 30.83
C GLN A 13 -44.41 -16.41 30.27
N ARG A 14 -45.55 -15.74 30.33
CA ARG A 14 -45.70 -14.29 30.14
C ARG A 14 -45.07 -13.56 31.32
N GLU A 15 -43.98 -12.85 31.09
CA GLU A 15 -43.52 -11.78 31.98
C GLU A 15 -44.17 -10.46 31.56
N GLN A 16 -44.75 -9.77 32.55
CA GLN A 16 -45.26 -8.40 32.43
C GLN A 16 -44.07 -7.41 32.50
N PRO A 17 -44.08 -6.31 31.73
CA PRO A 17 -43.01 -5.33 31.79
C PRO A 17 -43.15 -4.42 33.02
N LEU A 18 -42.03 -4.21 33.71
CA LEU A 18 -41.85 -3.16 34.72
C LEU A 18 -41.83 -1.79 34.02
N GLU A 19 -42.83 -0.97 34.32
CA GLU A 19 -42.83 0.47 34.05
C GLU A 19 -41.78 1.16 34.94
N GLY A 20 -40.92 1.99 34.36
CA GLY A 20 -40.15 2.97 35.14
C GLY A 20 -38.72 3.25 34.69
N ALA A 21 -38.51 3.72 33.45
CA ALA A 21 -37.33 4.50 33.11
C ALA A 21 -37.70 5.57 32.07
N LYS A 22 -37.52 6.85 32.43
CA LYS A 22 -37.62 7.97 31.48
C LYS A 22 -36.44 7.87 30.49
N PRO A 23 -36.67 7.99 29.17
CA PRO A 23 -35.56 8.09 28.23
C PRO A 23 -34.85 9.43 28.40
N LEU A 24 -33.52 9.38 28.46
CA LEU A 24 -32.66 10.54 28.24
C LEU A 24 -32.80 10.92 26.76
N ASP A 25 -33.20 12.17 26.51
CA ASP A 25 -33.22 12.79 25.18
C ASP A 25 -31.78 12.85 24.62
N SER A 26 -31.37 11.81 23.89
CA SER A 26 -30.23 11.90 22.99
C SER A 26 -30.68 12.66 21.74
N LYS A 27 -30.24 13.91 21.59
CA LYS A 27 -30.37 14.62 20.31
C LYS A 27 -29.69 13.78 19.23
N PRO A 28 -30.34 13.49 18.10
CA PRO A 28 -29.70 12.77 17.00
C PRO A 28 -28.54 13.60 16.47
N ASP A 29 -27.45 12.93 16.12
CA ASP A 29 -26.28 13.53 15.51
C ASP A 29 -26.68 14.22 14.20
N SER A 30 -26.75 15.55 14.25
CA SER A 30 -27.22 16.39 13.15
C SER A 30 -26.37 16.25 11.87
N ALA A 31 -25.11 15.81 11.99
CA ALA A 31 -24.23 15.59 10.86
C ALA A 31 -24.58 14.32 10.07
N ALA A 32 -24.94 13.24 10.77
CA ALA A 32 -25.34 11.98 10.13
C ALA A 32 -26.66 12.12 9.36
N ASN A 33 -27.58 12.97 9.85
CA ASN A 33 -28.89 13.17 9.23
C ASN A 33 -28.82 14.03 7.95
N LEU A 34 -27.96 15.06 7.92
CA LEU A 34 -27.73 15.87 6.72
C LEU A 34 -27.01 15.08 5.62
N ARG A 35 -26.11 14.17 6.00
CA ARG A 35 -25.39 13.30 5.08
C ARG A 35 -26.32 12.32 4.37
N ASN A 36 -27.23 11.67 5.10
CA ASN A 36 -28.19 10.73 4.51
C ASN A 36 -29.16 11.43 3.54
N GLN A 37 -29.62 12.64 3.88
CA GLN A 37 -30.50 13.43 2.99
C GLN A 37 -29.82 13.84 1.68
N TYR A 38 -28.51 14.09 1.69
CA TYR A 38 -27.74 14.39 0.49
C TYR A 38 -27.58 13.15 -0.41
N PHE A 39 -27.28 11.98 0.17
CA PHE A 39 -27.18 10.73 -0.60
C PHE A 39 -28.52 10.27 -1.16
N ASP A 40 -29.62 10.43 -0.42
CA ASP A 40 -30.98 10.18 -0.93
C ASP A 40 -31.33 11.13 -2.10
N CYS A 41 -30.83 12.37 -2.08
CA CYS A 41 -30.99 13.33 -3.17
C CYS A 41 -30.19 12.94 -4.42
N LEU A 42 -28.94 12.51 -4.27
CA LEU A 42 -28.12 12.03 -5.39
C LEU A 42 -28.68 10.74 -6.00
N ALA A 43 -29.17 9.82 -5.16
CA ALA A 43 -29.82 8.59 -5.60
C ALA A 43 -31.14 8.85 -6.35
N SER A 44 -31.73 10.05 -6.23
CA SER A 44 -32.92 10.46 -6.98
C SER A 44 -32.65 10.95 -8.42
N GLY A 45 -31.39 10.91 -8.87
CA GLY A 45 -31.01 11.24 -10.26
C GLY A 45 -30.99 12.73 -10.59
N LYS A 46 -30.91 13.60 -9.58
CA LYS A 46 -30.77 15.05 -9.78
C LYS A 46 -29.32 15.43 -10.07
N SER A 47 -29.11 16.33 -11.02
CA SER A 47 -27.78 16.80 -11.44
C SER A 47 -27.12 17.79 -10.48
N SER A 48 -27.85 18.28 -9.48
CA SER A 48 -27.32 19.06 -8.36
C SER A 48 -28.24 18.96 -7.14
N CYS A 49 -27.65 18.90 -5.95
CA CYS A 49 -28.34 18.89 -4.67
C CYS A 49 -27.74 20.00 -3.79
N GLU A 50 -28.53 21.00 -3.41
CA GLU A 50 -28.09 22.04 -2.48
C GLU A 50 -28.07 21.49 -1.05
N VAL A 51 -26.96 21.68 -0.35
CA VAL A 51 -26.83 21.34 1.08
C VAL A 51 -27.44 22.48 1.89
N PRO A 52 -28.39 22.23 2.80
CA PRO A 52 -28.89 23.27 3.70
C PRO A 52 -27.73 23.79 4.57
N THR A 53 -27.38 25.06 4.44
CA THR A 53 -26.39 25.69 5.32
C THR A 53 -26.99 25.87 6.71
N LYS A 54 -26.22 25.53 7.74
CA LYS A 54 -26.62 25.62 9.15
C LYS A 54 -26.95 27.08 9.50
N PRO A 55 -27.99 27.38 10.29
CA PRO A 55 -28.18 28.73 10.84
C PRO A 55 -26.95 29.13 11.65
N GLN A 56 -26.41 30.33 11.43
CA GLN A 56 -25.33 30.88 12.25
C GLN A 56 -25.79 31.02 13.70
N GLU A 57 -25.38 30.10 14.56
CA GLU A 57 -25.44 30.29 16.02
C GLU A 57 -24.36 31.32 16.42
N GLN A 58 -24.76 32.34 17.17
CA GLN A 58 -23.86 33.31 17.77
C GLN A 58 -22.85 32.60 18.67
N ILE A 59 -21.58 32.59 18.25
CA ILE A 59 -20.46 32.13 19.06
C ILE A 59 -20.22 33.18 20.14
N GLY A 60 -20.70 32.90 21.35
CA GLY A 60 -20.17 33.54 22.55
C GLY A 60 -18.73 33.07 22.75
N THR A 61 -17.79 34.01 22.87
CA THR A 61 -16.41 33.74 23.27
C THR A 61 -16.39 32.97 24.59
N LEU A 62 -16.05 31.68 24.51
CA LEU A 62 -15.68 30.87 25.66
C LEU A 62 -14.21 31.20 25.98
N GLU A 63 -13.96 32.07 26.97
CA GLU A 63 -12.63 32.15 27.57
C GLU A 63 -12.34 30.82 28.26
N LEU A 64 -11.44 30.03 27.67
CA LEU A 64 -10.80 28.91 28.36
C LEU A 64 -9.91 29.48 29.46
N THR A 65 -10.48 29.70 30.63
CA THR A 65 -9.71 29.95 31.84
C THR A 65 -9.01 28.66 32.24
N ASN A 66 -7.68 28.69 32.23
CA ASN A 66 -6.82 27.65 32.79
C ASN A 66 -7.20 27.40 34.26
N PRO A 67 -7.69 26.21 34.65
CA PRO A 67 -8.11 25.97 36.04
C PRO A 67 -6.92 25.75 37.00
N TYR A 68 -5.67 25.83 36.55
CA TYR A 68 -4.49 25.70 37.39
C TYR A 68 -3.85 27.06 37.75
N THR A 69 -4.57 27.89 38.50
CA THR A 69 -3.97 29.02 39.22
C THR A 69 -4.61 29.21 40.59
N SER A 70 -4.48 28.22 41.49
CA SER A 70 -4.35 28.48 42.95
C SER A 70 -4.34 27.19 43.78
N GLU A 71 -3.43 26.26 43.50
CA GLU A 71 -3.01 25.32 44.54
C GLU A 71 -1.49 25.26 44.58
N ARG A 72 -0.95 25.20 45.79
CA ARG A 72 0.48 25.30 46.12
C ARG A 72 1.33 24.49 45.14
N SER A 73 2.22 25.17 44.41
CA SER A 73 3.40 24.53 43.83
C SER A 73 4.21 23.91 44.97
N GLU A 74 3.99 22.62 45.22
CA GLU A 74 5.10 21.78 45.60
C GLU A 74 6.16 21.97 44.51
N MET A 75 7.38 22.28 44.92
CA MET A 75 8.50 22.34 43.99
C MET A 75 8.67 20.95 43.39
N VAL A 76 8.03 20.72 42.24
CA VAL A 76 8.35 19.59 41.39
C VAL A 76 9.82 19.77 41.03
N GLU A 77 10.65 18.91 41.61
CA GLU A 77 12.09 18.87 41.33
C GLU A 77 12.25 18.84 39.82
N GLN A 78 12.92 19.85 39.25
CA GLN A 78 13.09 19.89 37.80
C GLN A 78 13.81 18.60 37.36
N PRO A 79 13.27 17.88 36.37
CA PRO A 79 13.85 16.62 35.95
C PRO A 79 15.31 16.83 35.56
N LYS A 80 16.17 15.91 36.02
CA LYS A 80 17.61 15.96 35.73
C LYS A 80 17.81 15.96 34.21
N PRO A 81 18.73 16.79 33.67
CA PRO A 81 18.99 16.82 32.24
C PRO A 81 19.40 15.44 31.72
N ILE A 82 18.78 14.99 30.63
CA ILE A 82 19.18 13.75 29.95
C ILE A 82 20.55 14.00 29.26
N THR A 83 21.54 13.12 29.49
CA THR A 83 22.88 13.14 28.86
C THR A 83 23.11 11.91 27.99
N ALA A 84 24.13 11.93 27.11
CA ALA A 84 24.51 10.84 26.18
C ALA A 84 24.38 9.42 26.78
N ASP A 85 24.87 9.23 28.00
CA ASP A 85 24.94 7.94 28.71
C ASP A 85 23.80 7.72 29.71
N THR A 86 22.79 8.60 29.73
CA THR A 86 21.66 8.49 30.64
C THR A 86 20.76 7.33 30.25
N VAL A 87 20.59 6.42 31.21
CA VAL A 87 19.51 5.43 31.20
C VAL A 87 18.30 6.08 31.86
N LEU A 88 17.20 6.21 31.11
CA LEU A 88 15.96 6.78 31.62
C LEU A 88 15.31 5.85 32.66
N PRO A 89 14.47 6.40 33.55
CA PRO A 89 13.62 5.58 34.39
C PRO A 89 12.79 4.60 33.56
N ARG A 90 12.49 3.43 34.15
CA ARG A 90 11.68 2.43 33.47
C ARG A 90 10.27 2.98 33.21
N ALA A 91 9.88 3.06 31.93
CA ALA A 91 8.56 3.49 31.50
C ALA A 91 7.57 2.32 31.45
N GLN A 92 6.28 2.59 31.33
CA GLN A 92 5.30 1.58 30.90
C GLN A 92 5.45 1.35 29.40
N TRP A 93 5.52 2.41 28.61
CA TRP A 93 5.71 2.33 27.16
C TRP A 93 7.00 2.99 26.70
N THR A 94 7.68 2.33 25.77
CA THR A 94 8.63 2.95 24.85
C THR A 94 8.10 2.79 23.43
N LEU A 95 7.89 3.92 22.73
CA LEU A 95 7.46 3.97 21.34
C LEU A 95 8.64 4.37 20.47
N ALA A 96 9.13 3.47 19.63
CA ALA A 96 10.28 3.69 18.76
C ALA A 96 9.81 3.98 17.33
N PHE A 97 10.08 5.17 16.82
CA PHE A 97 9.70 5.63 15.49
C PHE A 97 10.91 5.65 14.56
N ASN A 98 10.87 4.88 13.49
CA ASN A 98 11.86 4.91 12.43
C ASN A 98 11.28 5.64 11.21
N LEU A 99 11.61 6.92 11.05
CA LEU A 99 11.07 7.81 10.02
C LEU A 99 12.13 8.02 8.94
N THR A 100 12.15 7.16 7.92
CA THR A 100 13.24 7.10 6.93
C THR A 100 12.89 7.63 5.54
N THR A 101 11.66 8.05 5.30
CA THR A 101 11.19 8.60 4.02
C THR A 101 10.78 10.06 4.15
N THR A 102 11.58 10.98 3.60
CA THR A 102 11.20 12.39 3.51
C THR A 102 10.23 12.65 2.36
N GLN A 103 10.07 11.73 1.39
CA GLN A 103 9.32 11.95 0.15
C GLN A 103 9.83 13.16 -0.69
N ASP A 104 11.07 13.63 -0.50
CA ASP A 104 11.67 14.79 -1.20
C ASP A 104 11.90 14.59 -2.73
N HIS A 105 11.24 13.63 -3.39
CA HIS A 105 11.61 13.16 -4.72
C HIS A 105 11.01 13.91 -5.91
N GLN A 106 10.29 15.01 -5.70
CA GLN A 106 9.97 15.93 -6.81
C GLN A 106 10.38 17.36 -6.46
N ALA A 107 11.63 17.69 -6.82
CA ALA A 107 11.89 19.05 -7.25
C ALA A 107 10.87 19.37 -8.37
N PRO A 108 10.13 20.48 -8.28
CA PRO A 108 9.12 20.80 -9.28
C PRO A 108 9.76 20.76 -10.68
N SER A 109 9.10 20.12 -11.66
CA SER A 109 9.58 20.10 -13.04
C SER A 109 9.89 21.52 -13.49
N ILE A 110 11.04 21.75 -14.14
CA ILE A 110 11.46 23.06 -14.65
C ILE A 110 10.30 23.74 -15.39
N GLY A 111 9.65 24.73 -14.76
CA GLY A 111 8.46 25.41 -15.30
C GLY A 111 7.31 25.64 -14.30
N SER A 112 7.25 24.93 -13.18
CA SER A 112 6.32 25.26 -12.09
C SER A 112 6.89 26.39 -11.22
N ASN A 113 6.04 27.37 -10.88
CA ASN A 113 6.43 28.53 -10.09
C ASN A 113 7.08 28.10 -8.75
N ALA A 114 8.01 28.89 -8.23
CA ALA A 114 8.67 28.61 -6.94
C ALA A 114 7.70 28.52 -5.74
N GLU A 115 6.46 28.96 -5.89
CA GLU A 115 5.39 28.78 -4.90
C GLU A 115 4.76 27.36 -4.93
N ASP A 116 5.07 26.55 -5.93
CA ASP A 116 4.63 25.14 -6.05
C ASP A 116 5.66 24.13 -5.51
N ALA A 117 6.70 24.61 -4.82
CA ALA A 117 7.58 23.79 -3.99
C ALA A 117 6.83 23.28 -2.75
N ARG A 118 5.79 22.47 -2.98
CA ARG A 118 5.06 21.75 -1.95
C ARG A 118 6.02 20.74 -1.37
N VAL A 119 6.52 21.06 -0.17
CA VAL A 119 7.40 20.20 0.61
C VAL A 119 6.63 18.92 0.91
N TYR A 120 7.00 17.83 0.25
CA TYR A 120 6.54 16.51 0.63
C TYR A 120 7.19 16.21 1.97
N ALA A 121 6.39 16.13 3.05
CA ALA A 121 6.89 16.31 4.40
C ALA A 121 6.50 15.17 5.34
N GLY A 122 6.43 13.92 4.86
CA GLY A 122 6.00 12.77 5.66
C GLY A 122 6.81 12.56 6.94
N ALA A 123 8.09 12.15 6.83
CA ALA A 123 8.94 11.89 8.00
C ALA A 123 9.29 13.16 8.80
N ARG A 124 9.49 14.30 8.12
CA ARG A 124 9.82 15.57 8.78
C ARG A 124 8.66 16.10 9.61
N ASN A 125 7.42 16.09 9.11
CA ASN A 125 6.24 16.53 9.87
C ASN A 125 5.99 15.58 11.04
N LYS A 126 6.05 14.26 10.83
CA LYS A 126 5.93 13.29 11.95
C LYS A 126 6.96 13.53 13.04
N THR A 127 8.21 13.81 12.65
CA THR A 127 9.25 14.16 13.63
C THR A 127 8.86 15.42 14.40
N ALA A 128 8.44 16.49 13.71
CA ALA A 128 8.02 17.73 14.34
C ALA A 128 6.83 17.52 15.30
N GLU A 129 5.79 16.79 14.87
CA GLU A 129 4.63 16.46 15.71
C GLU A 129 5.03 15.67 16.96
N LEU A 130 5.92 14.68 16.82
CA LEU A 130 6.43 13.90 17.95
C LEU A 130 7.24 14.76 18.92
N LEU A 131 8.04 15.70 18.42
CA LEU A 131 8.80 16.64 19.24
C LEU A 131 7.87 17.61 20.00
N GLU A 132 6.81 18.11 19.35
CA GLU A 132 5.80 18.95 20.00
C GLU A 132 5.05 18.23 21.12
N LEU A 133 4.89 16.90 21.03
CA LEU A 133 4.29 16.09 22.08
C LEU A 133 5.15 15.96 23.34
N ALA A 134 6.41 16.42 23.34
CA ALA A 134 7.30 16.30 24.49
C ALA A 134 6.66 16.82 25.78
N ALA A 135 6.09 18.03 25.76
CA ALA A 135 5.44 18.62 26.94
C ALA A 135 4.29 17.77 27.50
N THR A 136 3.63 16.96 26.66
CA THR A 136 2.53 16.08 27.07
C THR A 136 2.98 14.78 27.76
N THR A 137 4.29 14.50 27.72
CA THR A 137 4.91 13.34 28.41
C THR A 137 5.22 13.61 29.88
N VAL A 138 5.06 14.86 30.37
CA VAL A 138 5.35 15.22 31.77
C VAL A 138 4.52 14.38 32.75
N GLY A 139 5.20 13.71 33.68
CA GLY A 139 4.59 12.82 34.67
C GLY A 139 3.95 11.55 34.07
N LYS A 140 4.18 11.25 32.79
CA LYS A 140 3.67 10.06 32.12
C LYS A 140 4.75 8.98 32.04
N PRO A 141 4.43 7.71 32.31
CA PRO A 141 5.38 6.60 32.17
C PRO A 141 5.51 6.19 30.69
N VAL A 142 5.80 7.14 29.80
CA VAL A 142 5.91 6.95 28.35
C VAL A 142 7.18 7.63 27.87
N THR A 143 7.95 6.91 27.05
CA THR A 143 9.14 7.42 26.38
C THR A 143 8.98 7.29 24.87
N LEU A 144 9.39 8.31 24.12
CA LEU A 144 9.47 8.25 22.66
C LEU A 144 10.95 8.21 22.24
N VAL A 145 11.28 7.32 21.30
CA VAL A 145 12.59 7.27 20.65
C VAL A 145 12.36 7.49 19.17
N VAL A 146 12.76 8.64 18.65
CA VAL A 146 12.40 9.07 17.29
C VAL A 146 13.66 9.16 16.44
N GLN A 147 13.71 8.41 15.34
CA GLN A 147 14.74 8.52 14.33
C GLN A 147 14.21 9.18 13.07
N ASN A 148 14.96 10.13 12.53
CA ASN A 148 14.67 10.81 11.28
C ASN A 148 15.91 10.83 10.37
N ALA A 149 15.73 10.46 9.11
CA ALA A 149 16.76 10.56 8.09
C ALA A 149 16.71 11.93 7.39
N GLN A 150 17.83 12.65 7.36
CA GLN A 150 17.94 13.98 6.73
C GLN A 150 19.18 14.06 5.83
N ARG A 151 19.11 14.86 4.76
CA ARG A 151 20.28 15.19 3.95
C ARG A 151 21.16 16.22 4.67
N PRO A 152 22.49 16.18 4.51
CA PRO A 152 23.36 17.26 5.00
C PRO A 152 22.97 18.59 4.37
N GLU A 153 22.85 19.65 5.18
CA GLU A 153 22.43 21.00 4.76
C GLU A 153 23.27 21.58 3.60
N SER A 154 24.53 21.17 3.45
CA SER A 154 25.42 21.65 2.37
C SER A 154 25.08 21.12 0.97
N SER A 155 24.13 20.19 0.86
CA SER A 155 23.65 19.65 -0.43
C SER A 155 22.48 20.42 -1.02
N GLU A 156 21.87 21.36 -0.27
CA GLU A 156 20.92 22.33 -0.80
C GLU A 156 21.67 23.51 -1.43
N THR A 157 22.42 23.25 -2.50
CA THR A 157 22.94 24.35 -3.31
C THR A 157 21.74 25.11 -3.89
N SER A 158 21.58 26.38 -3.49
CA SER A 158 20.73 27.36 -4.16
C SER A 158 20.80 27.15 -5.66
N PRO A 159 19.67 27.21 -6.40
CA PRO A 159 19.70 27.11 -7.86
C PRO A 159 20.48 28.31 -8.39
N THR A 160 21.78 28.11 -8.64
CA THR A 160 22.58 29.06 -9.39
C THR A 160 22.00 29.04 -10.79
N THR A 161 21.49 30.20 -11.20
CA THR A 161 21.01 30.50 -12.55
C THR A 161 22.14 30.36 -13.55
N ASP A 162 22.49 29.13 -13.93
CA ASP A 162 23.30 28.88 -15.12
C ASP A 162 22.38 28.89 -16.33
N ASN A 163 22.13 30.11 -16.81
CA ASN A 163 21.64 30.38 -18.16
C ASN A 163 22.72 29.93 -19.15
N ASN A 164 22.66 28.68 -19.60
CA ASN A 164 23.29 28.31 -20.87
C ASN A 164 22.40 27.37 -21.68
N ASN A 165 21.67 27.99 -22.62
CA ASN A 165 21.03 27.38 -23.77
C ASN A 165 22.03 26.57 -24.61
N ASN A 166 21.74 25.27 -24.80
CA ASN A 166 21.64 24.60 -26.12
C ASN A 166 21.80 23.08 -25.96
N ASN A 167 20.70 22.33 -26.11
CA ASN A 167 20.52 21.28 -27.15
C ASN A 167 19.49 20.21 -26.73
N ASN A 168 18.56 19.97 -27.66
CA ASN A 168 17.71 18.79 -27.85
C ASN A 168 16.75 18.34 -26.74
N ASN A 169 15.49 18.76 -26.93
CA ASN A 169 14.29 18.08 -26.43
C ASN A 169 14.26 16.60 -26.88
N GLN A 170 14.47 15.71 -25.92
CA GLN A 170 13.86 14.39 -25.90
C GLN A 170 13.06 14.32 -24.59
N ILE A 171 11.77 14.67 -24.66
CA ILE A 171 10.83 14.33 -23.60
C ILE A 171 10.49 12.87 -23.80
N VAL A 172 11.14 12.00 -23.04
CA VAL A 172 10.77 10.60 -22.91
C VAL A 172 9.81 10.51 -21.74
N ASP A 173 8.55 10.20 -22.02
CA ASP A 173 7.59 9.73 -21.02
C ASP A 173 8.18 8.49 -20.34
N GLY A 174 8.66 8.66 -19.10
CA GLY A 174 9.39 7.60 -18.39
C GLY A 174 9.77 7.90 -16.93
N GLN A 175 9.43 9.07 -16.36
CA GLN A 175 9.87 9.44 -15.01
C GLN A 175 8.86 9.14 -13.88
N ALA A 176 7.86 8.28 -14.13
CA ALA A 176 7.16 7.54 -13.07
C ALA A 176 7.85 6.19 -12.74
N GLN A 177 9.01 5.89 -13.34
CA GLN A 177 9.74 4.64 -13.18
C GLN A 177 11.24 4.88 -12.92
N ALA A 178 11.57 5.37 -11.72
CA ALA A 178 12.91 5.24 -11.14
C ALA A 178 12.81 5.57 -9.64
N SER A 179 12.57 4.58 -8.77
CA SER A 179 13.67 4.14 -7.89
C SER A 179 13.50 2.73 -7.32
N LEU A 180 12.55 1.93 -7.83
CA LEU A 180 12.43 0.53 -7.41
C LEU A 180 13.35 -0.43 -8.20
N SER A 181 14.03 0.07 -9.23
CA SER A 181 15.08 -0.66 -9.96
C SER A 181 16.47 -0.07 -9.72
N ALA A 182 16.86 0.09 -8.46
CA ALA A 182 18.28 0.02 -8.09
C ALA A 182 18.60 -1.43 -7.71
N SER A 183 18.71 -2.29 -8.71
CA SER A 183 19.52 -3.49 -8.62
C SER A 183 20.98 -3.05 -8.62
N ALA A 184 21.44 -2.54 -7.48
CA ALA A 184 22.86 -2.47 -7.17
C ALA A 184 22.99 -2.72 -5.67
N LYS A 185 23.79 -3.73 -5.33
CA LYS A 185 24.40 -3.91 -4.01
C LYS A 185 25.37 -2.76 -3.70
N ASP A 186 24.96 -1.51 -3.88
CA ASP A 186 25.73 -0.40 -3.35
C ASP A 186 25.34 -0.25 -1.89
N SER A 187 26.12 -0.93 -1.06
CA SER A 187 26.37 -0.59 0.34
C SER A 187 27.02 0.79 0.51
N GLY A 188 26.78 1.71 -0.43
CA GLY A 188 27.23 3.09 -0.38
C GLY A 188 26.33 3.83 0.58
N THR A 189 26.90 4.37 1.64
CA THR A 189 26.22 5.27 2.57
C THR A 189 25.35 6.25 1.79
N SER A 190 24.06 6.28 2.05
CA SER A 190 23.04 7.09 1.34
C SER A 190 23.31 8.60 1.36
N GLY A 191 24.40 9.05 1.99
CA GLY A 191 24.68 10.45 2.30
C GLY A 191 23.77 10.98 3.40
N MET A 192 22.73 10.25 3.79
CA MET A 192 21.78 10.66 4.81
C MET A 192 22.40 10.59 6.20
N LEU A 193 22.00 11.55 7.03
CA LEU A 193 22.29 11.61 8.45
C LEU A 193 21.06 11.16 9.23
N ILE A 194 21.26 10.36 10.27
CA ILE A 194 20.23 9.92 11.19
C ILE A 194 20.30 10.78 12.44
N HIS A 195 19.25 11.57 12.65
CA HIS A 195 18.98 12.29 13.88
C HIS A 195 18.14 11.39 14.78
N THR A 196 18.55 11.21 16.03
CA THR A 196 17.79 10.40 17.00
C THR A 196 17.43 11.25 18.20
N TYR A 197 16.17 11.29 18.57
CA TYR A 197 15.64 12.04 19.71
C TYR A 197 15.11 11.08 20.78
N LEU A 198 15.43 11.38 22.03
CA LEU A 198 14.81 10.78 23.20
C LEU A 198 13.90 11.81 23.86
N ILE A 199 12.64 11.42 24.03
CA ILE A 199 11.60 12.28 24.58
C ILE A 199 11.02 11.62 25.81
N HIS A 200 11.15 12.25 26.96
CA HIS A 200 10.68 11.74 28.25
C HIS A 200 10.44 12.88 29.24
N ASP A 201 9.32 12.85 29.96
CA ASP A 201 8.99 13.79 31.03
C ASP A 201 9.14 15.27 30.64
N GLY A 202 8.64 15.65 29.46
CA GLY A 202 8.74 17.02 28.94
C GLY A 202 10.07 17.37 28.29
N GLN A 203 11.08 16.51 28.39
CA GLN A 203 12.43 16.78 27.91
C GLN A 203 12.68 16.14 26.55
N ILE A 204 13.35 16.88 25.67
CA ILE A 204 13.86 16.41 24.39
C ILE A 204 15.38 16.37 24.46
N ARG A 205 15.98 15.24 24.11
CA ARG A 205 17.41 15.12 23.88
C ARG A 205 17.67 14.55 22.50
N GLU A 206 18.43 15.29 21.70
CA GLU A 206 19.04 14.74 20.50
C GLU A 206 20.32 13.96 20.87
N LEU A 207 20.46 12.76 20.32
CA LEU A 207 21.65 11.93 20.39
C LEU A 207 22.64 12.31 19.29
N PRO A 208 23.92 11.92 19.40
CA PRO A 208 24.88 12.18 18.33
C PRO A 208 24.37 11.70 16.97
N THR A 209 24.27 12.64 16.04
CA THR A 209 23.93 12.37 14.64
C THR A 209 24.94 11.40 14.04
N ARG A 210 24.46 10.44 13.26
CA ARG A 210 25.29 9.41 12.63
C ARG A 210 24.98 9.28 11.15
N PRO A 211 25.92 8.86 10.30
CA PRO A 211 25.58 8.48 8.94
C PRO A 211 24.62 7.29 8.96
N SER A 212 23.65 7.32 8.05
CA SER A 212 22.79 6.17 7.79
C SER A 212 23.60 5.01 7.23
N GLN A 213 23.22 3.80 7.66
CA GLN A 213 23.75 2.53 7.13
C GLN A 213 22.67 1.72 6.40
N GLY A 214 21.55 2.36 6.06
CA GLY A 214 20.38 1.73 5.44
C GLY A 214 19.27 1.39 6.43
N VAL A 215 18.05 1.24 5.91
CA VAL A 215 16.80 1.05 6.67
C VAL A 215 16.94 -0.05 7.75
N ALA A 216 17.51 -1.20 7.41
CA ALA A 216 17.67 -2.32 8.34
C ALA A 216 18.62 -1.98 9.50
N ALA A 217 19.82 -1.49 9.18
CA ALA A 217 20.82 -1.12 10.19
C ALA A 217 20.34 0.04 11.07
N ASP A 218 19.60 0.99 10.49
CA ASP A 218 19.03 2.10 11.22
C ASP A 218 17.92 1.63 12.18
N THR A 219 17.05 0.71 11.74
CA THR A 219 16.04 0.05 12.60
C THR A 219 16.70 -0.72 13.75
N GLU A 220 17.76 -1.49 13.47
CA GLU A 220 18.51 -2.23 14.49
C GLU A 220 19.07 -1.26 15.55
N ALA A 221 19.71 -0.17 15.11
CA ALA A 221 20.27 0.84 15.99
C ALA A 221 19.19 1.54 16.83
N LEU A 222 18.03 1.86 16.25
CA LEU A 222 16.89 2.44 16.98
C LEU A 222 16.46 1.56 18.14
N LEU A 223 16.20 0.28 17.87
CA LEU A 223 15.73 -0.67 18.88
C LEU A 223 16.79 -0.94 19.95
N ASN A 224 18.08 -0.92 19.56
CA ASN A 224 19.18 -1.02 20.50
C ASN A 224 19.20 0.17 21.48
N ILE A 225 19.03 1.39 20.96
CA ILE A 225 18.93 2.63 21.75
C ILE A 225 17.71 2.56 22.67
N ALA A 226 16.54 2.19 22.13
CA ALA A 226 15.31 2.04 22.91
C ALA A 226 15.49 1.04 24.06
N GLY A 227 16.04 -0.14 23.79
CA GLY A 227 16.27 -1.17 24.80
C GLY A 227 17.26 -0.78 25.89
N ARG A 228 18.31 -0.03 25.55
CA ARG A 228 19.38 0.35 26.50
C ARG A 228 19.09 1.62 27.28
N GLN A 229 18.56 2.64 26.63
CA GLN A 229 18.41 3.98 27.20
C GLN A 229 16.97 4.30 27.62
N ALA A 230 15.98 3.58 27.08
CA ALA A 230 14.55 3.77 27.37
C ALA A 230 13.89 2.44 27.79
N PRO A 231 14.34 1.79 28.88
CA PRO A 231 13.76 0.54 29.33
C PRO A 231 12.26 0.73 29.65
N SER A 232 11.44 -0.24 29.29
CA SER A 232 9.99 -0.17 29.48
C SER A 232 9.35 -1.52 29.82
N GLU A 233 8.05 -1.53 30.13
CA GLU A 233 7.21 -2.74 30.20
C GLU A 233 6.72 -3.19 28.82
N HIS A 234 6.42 -2.25 27.94
CA HIS A 234 6.03 -2.49 26.55
C HIS A 234 6.92 -1.73 25.56
N LEU A 235 7.26 -2.35 24.43
CA LEU A 235 8.06 -1.75 23.36
C LEU A 235 7.34 -1.92 22.01
N ALA A 236 7.05 -0.80 21.35
CA ALA A 236 6.52 -0.77 19.99
C ALA A 236 7.54 -0.18 19.01
N LEU A 237 7.53 -0.70 17.77
CA LEU A 237 8.24 -0.13 16.63
C LEU A 237 7.23 0.40 15.62
N PHE A 238 7.40 1.64 15.17
CA PHE A 238 6.69 2.24 14.04
C PHE A 238 7.70 2.45 12.91
N ALA A 239 7.59 1.67 11.85
CA ALA A 239 8.49 1.70 10.71
C ALA A 239 7.81 2.41 9.54
N GLN A 240 8.10 3.70 9.38
CA GLN A 240 7.59 4.49 8.28
C GLN A 240 8.49 4.34 7.05
N GLY A 241 7.88 4.02 5.92
CA GLY A 241 8.57 4.07 4.65
C GLY A 241 7.70 3.74 3.43
N HIS A 242 8.36 3.47 2.32
CA HIS A 242 7.73 2.83 1.17
C HIS A 242 7.71 1.32 1.39
N GLY A 243 6.50 0.76 1.44
CA GLY A 243 6.32 -0.69 1.51
C GLY A 243 6.17 -1.29 0.11
N GLY A 244 6.75 -2.48 -0.07
CA GLY A 244 6.63 -3.28 -1.28
C GLY A 244 6.06 -4.67 -1.01
N GLY A 245 5.32 -4.85 0.10
CA GLY A 245 4.84 -6.14 0.55
C GLY A 245 5.99 -7.16 0.66
N PRO A 246 5.98 -8.27 -0.09
CA PRO A 246 7.05 -9.28 -0.07
C PRO A 246 8.47 -8.74 -0.35
N HIS A 247 8.58 -7.57 -0.98
CA HIS A 247 9.87 -6.94 -1.26
C HIS A 247 10.46 -6.14 -0.09
N GLY A 248 9.74 -6.04 1.03
CA GLY A 248 10.20 -5.36 2.24
C GLY A 248 9.90 -3.86 2.29
N VAL A 249 10.70 -3.14 3.06
CA VAL A 249 10.54 -1.72 3.37
C VAL A 249 11.67 -0.93 2.74
N SER A 250 11.38 0.28 2.29
CA SER A 250 12.36 1.18 1.69
C SER A 250 12.19 2.61 2.18
N GLY A 251 13.28 3.35 2.18
CA GLY A 251 13.29 4.77 2.48
C GLY A 251 14.46 5.47 1.80
N ASP A 252 14.69 6.73 2.15
CA ASP A 252 15.75 7.53 1.54
C ASP A 252 17.14 6.99 1.91
N THR A 253 17.20 6.18 2.96
CA THR A 253 18.41 5.51 3.42
C THR A 253 18.72 4.23 2.65
N GLY A 254 17.80 3.75 1.80
CA GLY A 254 17.95 2.53 1.01
C GLY A 254 16.77 1.57 1.17
N ARG A 255 16.99 0.28 0.92
CA ARG A 255 15.96 -0.76 1.02
C ARG A 255 16.36 -1.81 2.04
N ALA A 256 15.38 -2.42 2.69
CA ALA A 256 15.53 -3.58 3.54
C ALA A 256 14.55 -4.66 3.10
N THR A 257 15.08 -5.82 2.75
CA THR A 257 14.29 -7.04 2.53
C THR A 257 13.61 -7.48 3.82
N LEU A 258 12.59 -8.34 3.73
CA LEU A 258 11.94 -8.90 4.91
C LEU A 258 12.91 -9.68 5.82
N ALA A 259 13.89 -10.37 5.24
CA ALA A 259 14.91 -11.09 6.01
C ALA A 259 15.86 -10.14 6.76
N GLU A 260 16.23 -9.02 6.14
CA GLU A 260 17.03 -7.98 6.80
C GLU A 260 16.23 -7.28 7.91
N MET A 261 14.93 -7.03 7.72
CA MET A 261 14.06 -6.50 8.76
C MET A 261 13.89 -7.48 9.93
N ASP A 262 13.69 -8.77 9.66
CA ASP A 262 13.65 -9.82 10.69
C ASP A 262 14.94 -9.82 11.53
N ALA A 263 16.10 -9.78 10.86
CA ALA A 263 17.40 -9.74 11.50
C ALA A 263 17.62 -8.44 12.30
N ALA A 264 17.26 -7.29 11.73
CA ALA A 264 17.40 -5.99 12.38
C ALA A 264 16.57 -5.90 13.67
N ILE A 265 15.32 -6.36 13.65
CA ILE A 265 14.47 -6.38 14.85
C ILE A 265 15.07 -7.34 15.89
N LYS A 266 15.45 -8.56 15.49
CA LYS A 266 16.08 -9.53 16.38
C LYS A 266 17.33 -8.97 17.08
N ASN A 267 18.25 -8.41 16.29
CA ASN A 267 19.52 -7.92 16.80
C ASN A 267 19.34 -6.66 17.63
N GLY A 268 18.43 -5.78 17.23
CA GLY A 268 18.11 -4.55 17.96
C GLY A 268 17.55 -4.83 19.35
N LEU A 269 16.73 -5.88 19.48
CA LEU A 269 16.16 -6.31 20.75
C LEU A 269 17.16 -7.00 21.70
N ALA A 270 18.33 -7.44 21.22
CA ALA A 270 19.27 -8.25 22.00
C ALA A 270 19.69 -7.63 23.35
N ASN A 271 19.65 -6.29 23.47
CA ASN A 271 20.01 -5.57 24.70
C ASN A 271 18.81 -5.10 25.52
N SER A 272 17.58 -5.38 25.08
CA SER A 272 16.33 -5.00 25.77
C SER A 272 15.86 -6.05 26.78
N GLY A 273 16.45 -7.26 26.77
CA GLY A 273 15.97 -8.41 27.52
C GLY A 273 14.65 -8.99 26.98
N ARG A 274 14.30 -8.68 25.72
CA ARG A 274 13.09 -9.13 25.04
C ARG A 274 13.45 -9.96 23.81
N ASP A 275 12.63 -10.97 23.55
CA ASP A 275 12.69 -11.74 22.31
C ASP A 275 11.80 -11.14 21.20
N LYS A 276 10.82 -10.33 21.59
CA LYS A 276 9.80 -9.74 20.72
C LYS A 276 9.42 -8.31 21.12
N LEU A 277 8.90 -7.58 20.14
CA LEU A 277 8.12 -6.36 20.32
C LEU A 277 6.70 -6.70 20.78
N ASP A 278 6.11 -5.85 21.60
CA ASP A 278 4.68 -5.93 21.91
C ASP A 278 3.82 -5.57 20.69
N LEU A 279 4.33 -4.67 19.85
CA LEU A 279 3.70 -4.24 18.60
C LEU A 279 4.75 -3.79 17.57
N VAL A 280 4.54 -4.12 16.30
CA VAL A 280 5.20 -3.47 15.16
C VAL A 280 4.15 -2.89 14.23
N ASP A 281 4.32 -1.65 13.82
CA ASP A 281 3.48 -0.96 12.86
C ASP A 281 4.31 -0.66 11.61
N PHE A 282 3.84 -1.19 10.47
CA PHE A 282 4.35 -0.85 9.16
C PHE A 282 3.46 0.23 8.55
N ASP A 283 3.86 1.47 8.80
CA ASP A 283 3.35 2.68 8.18
C ASP A 283 3.97 2.83 6.77
N ALA A 284 3.59 1.86 5.94
CA ALA A 284 4.17 1.55 4.65
C ALA A 284 3.20 0.72 3.78
N CYS A 285 3.13 1.05 2.49
CA CYS A 285 2.22 0.42 1.52
C CYS A 285 2.31 -1.11 1.46
N SER A 286 1.15 -1.77 1.35
CA SER A 286 1.03 -3.21 1.02
C SER A 286 1.72 -4.16 1.99
N MET A 287 1.99 -3.73 3.22
CA MET A 287 2.66 -4.55 4.24
C MET A 287 1.69 -5.52 4.94
N GLY A 288 0.38 -5.31 4.79
CA GLY A 288 -0.70 -6.23 5.18
C GLY A 288 -0.79 -7.44 4.24
N ASN A 289 0.28 -8.23 4.19
CA ASN A 289 0.47 -9.32 3.25
C ASN A 289 0.94 -10.59 3.96
N ALA A 290 0.42 -11.75 3.54
CA ALA A 290 0.72 -13.04 4.15
C ALA A 290 2.23 -13.35 4.25
N ALA A 291 3.03 -13.03 3.23
CA ALA A 291 4.47 -13.28 3.23
C ALA A 291 5.22 -12.33 4.19
N VAL A 292 4.77 -11.08 4.29
CA VAL A 292 5.29 -10.10 5.26
C VAL A 292 5.03 -10.60 6.68
N LEU A 293 3.78 -10.94 6.99
CA LEU A 293 3.39 -11.44 8.30
C LEU A 293 4.19 -12.68 8.68
N ALA A 294 4.34 -13.64 7.75
CA ALA A 294 5.14 -14.84 7.97
C ALA A 294 6.61 -14.52 8.30
N ALA A 295 7.21 -13.51 7.66
CA ALA A 295 8.59 -13.12 7.90
C ALA A 295 8.80 -12.47 9.27
N VAL A 296 7.85 -11.69 9.78
CA VAL A 296 8.00 -10.92 11.03
C VAL A 296 7.27 -11.52 12.24
N ALA A 297 6.48 -12.59 12.06
CA ALA A 297 5.69 -13.23 13.11
C ALA A 297 6.49 -13.60 14.38
N SER A 298 7.77 -13.92 14.21
CA SER A 298 8.64 -14.29 15.34
C SER A 298 9.18 -13.10 16.12
N ARG A 299 8.93 -11.88 15.68
CA ARG A 299 9.54 -10.64 16.18
C ARG A 299 8.57 -9.71 16.89
N ALA A 300 7.27 -9.91 16.74
CA ALA A 300 6.26 -9.13 17.42
C ALA A 300 5.08 -10.01 17.85
N ASP A 301 4.32 -9.55 18.84
CA ASP A 301 3.05 -10.19 19.22
C ASP A 301 1.86 -9.59 18.46
N ASN A 302 1.93 -8.30 18.12
CA ASN A 302 0.93 -7.59 17.33
C ASN A 302 1.59 -6.90 16.13
N ILE A 303 0.93 -6.96 14.97
CA ILE A 303 1.40 -6.30 13.75
C ILE A 303 0.29 -5.38 13.25
N ILE A 304 0.62 -4.14 12.90
CA ILE A 304 -0.26 -3.20 12.20
C ILE A 304 0.29 -2.99 10.80
N ALA A 305 -0.53 -3.16 9.78
CA ALA A 305 -0.14 -2.91 8.39
C ALA A 305 -1.34 -2.82 7.45
N SER A 306 -1.26 -1.97 6.44
CA SER A 306 -2.25 -1.88 5.37
C SER A 306 -2.04 -2.93 4.27
N PRO A 307 -3.07 -3.70 3.85
CA PRO A 307 -3.00 -4.52 2.64
C PRO A 307 -2.93 -3.70 1.33
N GLU A 308 -3.31 -2.42 1.38
CA GLU A 308 -3.34 -1.47 0.27
C GLU A 308 -2.16 -0.49 0.35
N MET A 309 -2.00 0.35 -0.68
CA MET A 309 -1.21 1.57 -0.61
C MET A 309 -1.69 2.49 0.51
N GLU A 310 -0.73 3.00 1.27
CA GLU A 310 -0.98 4.05 2.25
C GLU A 310 -0.73 5.40 1.56
N THR A 311 -1.74 6.27 1.57
CA THR A 311 -1.61 7.60 0.96
C THR A 311 -0.99 8.55 1.97
N ALA A 312 0.24 8.96 1.70
CA ALA A 312 0.90 10.08 2.36
C ALA A 312 1.33 11.10 1.31
N GLY A 313 1.02 12.39 1.50
CA GLY A 313 1.38 13.44 0.53
C GLY A 313 0.94 14.86 0.91
N GLY A 314 1.69 15.88 0.49
CA GLY A 314 1.42 17.27 0.88
C GLY A 314 1.61 17.54 2.39
N GLU A 315 1.35 18.78 2.81
CA GLU A 315 1.65 19.24 4.18
C GLU A 315 0.76 18.59 5.26
N ASP A 316 -0.44 18.12 4.89
CA ASP A 316 -1.49 17.70 5.83
C ASP A 316 -1.94 16.22 5.68
N ILE A 317 -1.33 15.39 4.82
CA ILE A 317 -1.75 13.99 4.65
C ILE A 317 -0.70 13.07 5.24
N ASP A 318 -0.95 12.69 6.48
CA ASP A 318 -0.33 11.56 7.15
C ASP A 318 -1.11 10.28 6.81
N ALA A 319 -0.42 9.21 6.41
CA ALA A 319 -1.00 7.88 6.20
C ALA A 319 -1.55 7.25 7.50
N GLN A 320 -0.87 7.51 8.62
CA GLN A 320 -1.19 7.04 9.96
C GLN A 320 -0.85 8.13 10.99
N ASN A 321 -1.88 8.82 11.48
CA ASN A 321 -1.78 9.96 12.39
C ASN A 321 -1.01 9.65 13.68
N VAL A 322 0.28 9.99 13.70
CA VAL A 322 1.15 9.66 14.83
C VAL A 322 0.73 10.34 16.13
N ARG A 323 0.18 11.56 16.02
CA ARG A 323 -0.30 12.33 17.18
C ARG A 323 -1.45 11.65 17.89
N ALA A 324 -2.42 11.12 17.15
CA ALA A 324 -3.57 10.40 17.71
C ALA A 324 -3.13 9.11 18.42
N ILE A 325 -2.20 8.37 17.81
CA ILE A 325 -1.65 7.12 18.36
C ILE A 325 -0.90 7.38 19.67
N VAL A 326 0.06 8.32 19.67
CA VAL A 326 0.81 8.68 20.89
C VAL A 326 -0.11 9.25 21.96
N GLY A 327 -1.08 10.10 21.58
CA GLY A 327 -2.09 10.64 22.48
C GLY A 327 -2.93 9.56 23.18
N ALA A 328 -3.25 8.46 22.48
CA ALA A 328 -3.95 7.33 23.06
C ALA A 328 -3.12 6.62 24.14
N VAL A 329 -1.83 6.38 23.87
CA VAL A 329 -0.90 5.78 24.85
C VAL A 329 -0.70 6.70 26.06
N LEU A 330 -0.53 8.00 25.87
CA LEU A 330 -0.39 8.97 26.97
C LEU A 330 -1.64 9.07 27.85
N SER A 331 -2.81 8.84 27.26
CA SER A 331 -4.10 8.86 27.96
C SER A 331 -4.38 7.56 28.71
N ASN A 332 -3.89 6.42 28.20
CA ASN A 332 -3.97 5.13 28.88
C ASN A 332 -2.64 4.34 28.77
N PRO A 333 -1.62 4.68 29.58
CA PRO A 333 -0.33 3.99 29.50
C PRO A 333 -0.37 2.53 29.99
N SER A 334 -1.48 2.09 30.61
CA SER A 334 -1.66 0.71 31.06
C SER A 334 -2.10 -0.26 29.96
N MET A 335 -2.41 0.24 28.76
CA MET A 335 -2.79 -0.62 27.63
C MET A 335 -1.63 -1.53 27.23
N ASN A 336 -1.94 -2.79 26.88
CA ASN A 336 -0.97 -3.71 26.30
C ASN A 336 -0.89 -3.56 24.77
N GLY A 337 0.02 -4.30 24.12
CA GLY A 337 0.20 -4.24 22.66
C GLY A 337 -1.03 -4.61 21.83
N HIS A 338 -1.89 -5.52 22.30
CA HIS A 338 -3.12 -5.87 21.61
C HIS A 338 -4.16 -4.75 21.70
N GLU A 339 -4.31 -4.15 22.88
CA GLU A 339 -5.21 -3.00 23.09
C GLU A 339 -4.75 -1.77 22.31
N LEU A 340 -3.44 -1.51 22.24
CA LEU A 340 -2.89 -0.45 21.38
C LEU A 340 -3.17 -0.75 19.90
N GLY A 341 -2.96 -1.99 19.45
CA GLY A 341 -3.25 -2.38 18.07
C GLY A 341 -4.72 -2.15 17.68
N GLN A 342 -5.64 -2.61 18.53
CA GLN A 342 -7.08 -2.37 18.32
C GLN A 342 -7.39 -0.87 18.33
N LYS A 343 -6.76 -0.11 19.23
CA LYS A 343 -6.97 1.34 19.31
C LYS A 343 -6.52 2.07 18.05
N ILE A 344 -5.44 1.63 17.39
CA ILE A 344 -4.99 2.20 16.12
C ILE A 344 -6.04 1.97 15.02
N ILE A 345 -6.63 0.76 14.97
CA ILE A 345 -7.73 0.46 14.03
C ILE A 345 -8.97 1.31 14.33
N ASP A 346 -9.33 1.47 15.61
CA ASP A 346 -10.46 2.31 16.01
C ASP A 346 -10.25 3.78 15.60
N LEU A 347 -9.03 4.30 15.74
CA LEU A 347 -8.66 5.64 15.29
C LEU A 347 -8.81 5.78 13.77
N ALA A 348 -8.33 4.80 13.00
CA ALA A 348 -8.54 4.76 11.55
C ALA A 348 -10.03 4.75 11.18
N ALA A 349 -10.83 3.90 11.83
CA ALA A 349 -12.27 3.83 11.62
C ALA A 349 -13.03 5.13 11.96
N GLN A 350 -12.46 5.95 12.84
CA GLN A 350 -12.95 7.29 13.21
C GLN A 350 -12.48 8.40 12.25
N GLY A 351 -11.66 8.06 11.25
CA GLY A 351 -11.05 9.03 10.32
C GLY A 351 -9.84 9.75 10.91
N ALA A 352 -9.32 9.27 12.04
CA ALA A 352 -8.15 9.81 12.72
C ALA A 352 -6.85 9.09 12.30
N ASN A 353 -6.78 8.60 11.06
CA ASN A 353 -5.56 8.09 10.43
C ASN A 353 -5.04 9.01 9.30
N GLY A 354 -5.72 10.11 8.97
CA GLY A 354 -5.24 11.20 8.09
C GLY A 354 -4.71 12.38 8.91
N GLY A 355 -3.86 13.23 8.32
CA GLY A 355 -3.34 14.44 8.99
C GLY A 355 -4.42 15.50 9.28
N ALA A 356 -4.00 16.61 9.88
CA ALA A 356 -4.82 17.47 10.76
C ALA A 356 -6.21 17.88 10.23
N ALA A 357 -7.24 17.55 11.02
CA ALA A 357 -8.32 18.42 11.48
C ALA A 357 -8.61 19.70 10.65
N ALA A 358 -9.05 19.57 9.40
CA ALA A 358 -9.83 20.61 8.75
C ALA A 358 -10.86 19.98 7.80
N PRO A 359 -12.16 20.28 7.93
CA PRO A 359 -13.10 20.04 6.84
C PRO A 359 -12.72 20.98 5.69
N ARG A 360 -11.96 20.47 4.71
CA ARG A 360 -11.74 21.20 3.47
C ARG A 360 -12.97 21.05 2.58
N GLU A 361 -13.57 22.18 2.22
CA GLU A 361 -14.67 22.35 1.25
C GLU A 361 -14.22 22.01 -0.19
N ILE A 362 -13.73 20.81 -0.46
CA ILE A 362 -13.56 20.33 -1.84
C ILE A 362 -13.76 18.80 -1.85
N ASP A 363 -15.00 18.36 -2.06
CA ASP A 363 -15.54 17.09 -2.62
C ASP A 363 -14.79 15.73 -2.53
N ARG A 364 -13.69 15.64 -1.78
CA ARG A 364 -12.96 14.44 -1.37
C ARG A 364 -12.34 14.74 0.00
N ILE A 365 -12.93 14.16 1.03
CA ILE A 365 -12.28 14.02 2.34
C ILE A 365 -10.97 13.30 2.06
N VAL A 366 -9.84 13.97 2.23
CA VAL A 366 -8.54 13.33 2.07
C VAL A 366 -8.29 12.51 3.33
N ALA A 367 -8.86 11.31 3.34
CA ALA A 367 -8.70 10.33 4.40
C ALA A 367 -7.25 9.82 4.38
N GLY A 368 -6.75 9.37 5.54
CA GLY A 368 -5.46 8.68 5.64
C GLY A 368 -5.46 7.35 4.90
N THR A 369 -4.84 6.31 5.44
CA THR A 369 -4.91 5.00 4.79
C THR A 369 -6.35 4.49 4.65
N ASP A 370 -6.76 4.10 3.44
CA ASP A 370 -8.10 3.56 3.16
C ASP A 370 -8.32 2.20 3.83
N THR A 371 -7.23 1.47 4.08
CA THR A 371 -7.26 0.22 4.81
C THR A 371 -6.20 0.14 5.90
N LEU A 372 -6.50 -0.51 7.01
CA LEU A 372 -5.52 -0.81 8.04
C LEU A 372 -5.95 -2.06 8.80
N SER A 373 -5.03 -2.97 9.08
CA SER A 373 -5.32 -4.22 9.78
C SER A 373 -4.43 -4.39 10.99
N HIS A 374 -5.01 -4.92 12.06
CA HIS A 374 -4.31 -5.42 13.23
C HIS A 374 -4.27 -6.94 13.18
N TYR A 375 -3.06 -7.49 13.20
CA TYR A 375 -2.82 -8.93 13.18
C TYR A 375 -2.31 -9.44 14.51
N ASN A 376 -2.87 -10.57 14.96
CA ASN A 376 -2.36 -11.37 16.06
C ASN A 376 -1.29 -12.34 15.56
N ALA A 377 -0.02 -12.10 15.91
CA ALA A 377 1.10 -12.88 15.40
C ALA A 377 1.05 -14.37 15.80
N ALA A 378 0.37 -14.70 16.91
CA ALA A 378 0.22 -16.09 17.36
C ALA A 378 -0.59 -16.96 16.39
N GLU A 379 -1.48 -16.36 15.60
CA GLU A 379 -2.35 -17.07 14.65
C GLU A 379 -1.70 -17.30 13.27
N ILE A 380 -0.58 -16.62 12.98
CA ILE A 380 0.10 -16.70 11.67
C ILE A 380 0.54 -18.15 11.36
N GLY A 381 1.03 -18.88 12.36
CA GLY A 381 1.43 -20.27 12.20
C GLY A 381 0.28 -21.17 11.75
N GLN A 382 -0.90 -21.03 12.35
CA GLN A 382 -2.09 -21.80 11.99
C GLN A 382 -2.66 -21.38 10.64
N PHE A 383 -2.65 -20.07 10.34
CA PHE A 383 -3.02 -19.54 9.03
C PHE A 383 -2.15 -20.14 7.92
N ASN A 384 -0.82 -20.11 8.07
CA ASN A 384 0.12 -20.68 7.08
C ASN A 384 -0.05 -22.19 6.90
N GLN A 385 -0.36 -22.93 7.97
CA GLN A 385 -0.68 -24.36 7.85
C GLN A 385 -1.95 -24.60 7.03
N ASN A 386 -3.01 -23.81 7.25
CA ASN A 386 -4.25 -23.91 6.50
C ASN A 386 -4.08 -23.46 5.04
N LEU A 387 -3.27 -22.42 4.79
CA LEU A 387 -2.90 -21.98 3.45
C LEU A 387 -2.18 -23.10 2.69
N ASN A 388 -1.28 -23.81 3.36
CA ASN A 388 -0.60 -24.97 2.77
C ASN A 388 -1.54 -26.15 2.49
N ARG A 389 -2.50 -26.44 3.38
CA ARG A 389 -3.52 -27.46 3.12
C ARG A 389 -4.35 -27.10 1.90
N LEU A 390 -4.77 -25.84 1.78
CA LEU A 390 -5.48 -25.35 0.60
C LEU A 390 -4.61 -25.45 -0.66
N GLY A 391 -3.36 -25.01 -0.62
CA GLY A 391 -2.42 -25.13 -1.73
C GLY A 391 -2.24 -26.56 -2.22
N SER A 392 -2.15 -27.53 -1.29
CA SER A 392 -2.06 -28.95 -1.64
C SER A 392 -3.33 -29.47 -2.32
N ALA A 393 -4.50 -29.13 -1.79
CA ALA A 393 -5.79 -29.53 -2.38
C ALA A 393 -6.01 -28.89 -3.76
N LEU A 394 -5.69 -27.60 -3.90
CA LEU A 394 -5.78 -26.88 -5.18
C LEU A 394 -4.81 -27.46 -6.21
N THR A 395 -3.57 -27.79 -5.83
CA THR A 395 -2.58 -28.41 -6.72
C THR A 395 -3.11 -29.69 -7.35
N GLN A 396 -3.73 -30.57 -6.56
CA GLN A 396 -4.33 -31.81 -7.06
C GLN A 396 -5.52 -31.53 -7.98
N ALA A 397 -6.40 -30.61 -7.58
CA ALA A 397 -7.56 -30.22 -8.38
C ALA A 397 -7.16 -29.57 -9.72
N PHE A 398 -6.01 -28.89 -9.74
CA PHE A 398 -5.49 -28.18 -10.90
C PHE A 398 -5.12 -29.09 -12.08
N GLU A 399 -5.01 -30.41 -11.90
CA GLU A 399 -4.74 -31.34 -13.00
C GLU A 399 -5.92 -31.39 -14.00
N SER A 400 -7.14 -31.13 -13.53
CA SER A 400 -8.37 -31.13 -14.34
C SER A 400 -8.64 -29.76 -14.97
N GLU A 401 -8.89 -29.72 -16.28
CA GLU A 401 -9.15 -28.47 -17.02
C GLU A 401 -10.37 -27.67 -16.49
N PRO A 402 -11.56 -28.28 -16.25
CA PRO A 402 -12.67 -27.56 -15.62
C PRO A 402 -12.32 -26.93 -14.27
N ASN A 403 -11.62 -27.67 -13.40
CA ASN A 403 -11.22 -27.17 -12.09
C ASN A 403 -10.18 -26.04 -12.21
N ARG A 404 -9.23 -26.17 -13.13
CA ARG A 404 -8.24 -25.14 -13.45
C ARG A 404 -8.93 -23.82 -13.81
N GLN A 405 -9.91 -23.88 -14.72
CA GLN A 405 -10.66 -22.69 -15.14
C GLN A 405 -11.45 -22.07 -13.98
N ALA A 406 -12.13 -22.89 -13.18
CA ALA A 406 -12.87 -22.42 -12.01
C ALA A 406 -11.96 -21.77 -10.95
N ILE A 407 -10.79 -22.35 -10.68
CA ILE A 407 -9.78 -21.79 -9.76
C ILE A 407 -9.27 -20.44 -10.29
N LEU A 408 -8.94 -20.34 -11.58
CA LEU A 408 -8.49 -19.09 -12.18
C LEU A 408 -9.58 -18.00 -12.16
N THR A 409 -10.85 -18.37 -12.31
CA THR A 409 -11.98 -17.45 -12.13
C THR A 409 -12.07 -17.00 -10.67
N ALA A 410 -12.01 -17.92 -9.71
CA ALA A 410 -12.05 -17.57 -8.28
C ALA A 410 -10.91 -16.62 -7.86
N ILE A 411 -9.71 -16.78 -8.44
CA ILE A 411 -8.58 -15.85 -8.29
C ILE A 411 -8.93 -14.48 -8.90
N GLY A 412 -9.37 -14.46 -10.16
CA GLY A 412 -9.68 -13.22 -10.88
C GLY A 412 -10.79 -12.39 -10.23
N ASP A 413 -11.78 -13.06 -9.64
CA ASP A 413 -12.93 -12.45 -8.95
C ASP A 413 -12.59 -11.97 -7.53
N ALA A 414 -11.46 -12.40 -6.96
CA ALA A 414 -11.01 -11.84 -5.68
C ALA A 414 -10.47 -10.42 -5.92
N PRO A 415 -10.93 -9.39 -5.20
CA PRO A 415 -10.53 -8.01 -5.44
C PRO A 415 -9.02 -7.87 -5.24
N LEU A 416 -8.41 -7.00 -6.05
CA LEU A 416 -7.05 -6.55 -5.79
C LEU A 416 -7.05 -5.81 -4.46
N ALA A 417 -6.14 -6.21 -3.57
CA ALA A 417 -5.84 -5.49 -2.34
C ALA A 417 -5.21 -4.13 -2.64
N SER A 418 -4.64 -3.97 -3.85
CA SER A 418 -4.27 -2.67 -4.39
C SER A 418 -5.10 -2.23 -5.60
N GLN A 419 -5.92 -1.18 -5.50
CA GLN A 419 -6.62 -0.57 -6.65
C GLN A 419 -5.62 0.07 -7.62
N ALA A 420 -4.47 0.53 -7.12
CA ALA A 420 -3.35 0.94 -7.94
C ALA A 420 -2.59 -0.27 -8.53
N GLY A 421 -2.86 -1.49 -8.06
CA GLY A 421 -2.04 -2.68 -8.25
C GLY A 421 -0.70 -2.54 -7.50
N GLY A 422 -0.12 -3.66 -7.08
CA GLY A 422 1.13 -3.66 -6.32
C GLY A 422 2.28 -2.88 -6.99
N VAL A 423 3.35 -2.67 -6.24
CA VAL A 423 4.52 -1.92 -6.70
C VAL A 423 5.06 -2.49 -8.03
N ARG A 424 5.19 -1.63 -9.08
CA ARG A 424 5.84 -2.03 -10.35
C ARG A 424 7.35 -1.99 -10.18
N LEU A 425 8.01 -3.09 -10.49
CA LEU A 425 9.42 -3.04 -10.87
C LEU A 425 9.51 -2.71 -12.35
N ALA A 426 10.57 -1.98 -12.76
CA ALA A 426 10.75 -1.59 -14.15
C ALA A 426 10.76 -2.84 -15.05
N GLY A 427 9.84 -2.87 -16.02
CA GLY A 427 9.70 -3.95 -16.99
C GLY A 427 9.01 -5.23 -16.48
N THR A 428 8.41 -5.26 -15.29
CA THR A 428 7.58 -6.39 -14.82
C THR A 428 6.11 -6.01 -14.68
N PRO A 429 5.18 -6.99 -14.81
CA PRO A 429 3.79 -6.75 -14.43
C PRO A 429 3.70 -6.44 -12.93
N ARG A 430 2.68 -5.66 -12.54
CA ARG A 430 2.38 -5.40 -11.11
C ARG A 430 2.05 -6.72 -10.44
N ALA A 431 2.66 -6.99 -9.29
CA ALA A 431 2.23 -8.07 -8.43
C ALA A 431 0.72 -7.92 -8.15
N GLU A 432 -0.06 -8.95 -8.51
CA GLU A 432 -1.49 -9.00 -8.23
C GLU A 432 -1.67 -9.51 -6.80
N LEU A 433 -1.61 -8.58 -5.85
CA LEU A 433 -1.96 -8.82 -4.46
C LEU A 433 -3.48 -8.81 -4.33
N ARG A 434 -4.08 -9.91 -3.91
CA ARG A 434 -5.55 -10.04 -3.79
C ARG A 434 -5.95 -10.42 -2.37
N ASP A 435 -7.18 -10.07 -2.03
CA ASP A 435 -7.75 -10.37 -0.71
C ASP A 435 -7.92 -11.89 -0.50
N SER A 436 -7.30 -12.38 0.55
CA SER A 436 -7.23 -13.82 0.87
C SER A 436 -8.57 -14.40 1.32
N LYS A 437 -9.40 -13.60 2.02
CA LYS A 437 -10.71 -14.05 2.52
C LYS A 437 -11.70 -14.23 1.39
N THR A 438 -11.73 -13.27 0.48
CA THR A 438 -12.58 -13.29 -0.72
C THR A 438 -12.17 -14.40 -1.66
N PHE A 439 -10.87 -14.60 -1.88
CA PHE A 439 -10.38 -15.75 -2.65
C PHE A 439 -10.89 -17.09 -2.08
N ALA A 440 -10.74 -17.31 -0.77
CA ALA A 440 -11.24 -18.52 -0.14
C ALA A 440 -12.78 -18.65 -0.23
N ALA A 441 -13.52 -17.54 -0.12
CA ALA A 441 -14.97 -17.52 -0.32
C ALA A 441 -15.35 -17.92 -1.76
N ASN A 442 -14.63 -17.40 -2.75
CA ASN A 442 -14.87 -17.69 -4.15
C ASN A 442 -14.63 -19.17 -4.47
N ILE A 443 -13.62 -19.80 -3.85
CA ILE A 443 -13.39 -21.25 -3.94
C ILE A 443 -14.56 -22.04 -3.37
N ILE A 444 -15.07 -21.66 -2.19
CA ILE A 444 -16.24 -22.31 -1.57
C ILE A 444 -17.47 -22.17 -2.48
N ASN A 445 -17.75 -20.96 -2.96
CA ASN A 445 -18.87 -20.67 -3.85
C ASN A 445 -18.78 -21.46 -5.17
N ALA A 446 -17.58 -21.60 -5.73
CA ALA A 446 -17.34 -22.39 -6.94
C ALA A 446 -17.66 -23.88 -6.72
N ILE A 447 -17.43 -24.41 -5.52
CA ILE A 447 -17.81 -25.79 -5.18
C ILE A 447 -19.31 -25.90 -5.02
N GLU A 448 -19.93 -24.98 -4.30
CA GLU A 448 -21.37 -24.99 -4.03
C GLU A 448 -22.23 -24.81 -5.29
N ASN A 449 -21.76 -24.03 -6.27
CA ASN A 449 -22.43 -23.87 -7.55
C ASN A 449 -22.07 -24.96 -8.58
N GLY A 450 -21.18 -25.89 -8.22
CA GLY A 450 -20.77 -27.02 -9.06
C GLY A 450 -19.77 -26.71 -10.17
N SER A 451 -19.21 -25.49 -10.22
CA SER A 451 -18.15 -25.13 -11.19
C SER A 451 -16.77 -25.70 -10.83
N LEU A 452 -16.50 -25.93 -9.54
CA LEU A 452 -15.30 -26.58 -9.03
C LEU A 452 -15.66 -27.95 -8.43
N ILE A 453 -15.12 -29.02 -9.00
CA ILE A 453 -15.42 -30.39 -8.59
C ILE A 453 -14.53 -30.78 -7.40
N ASP A 454 -15.14 -31.01 -6.23
CA ASP A 454 -14.47 -31.43 -4.99
C ASP A 454 -15.15 -32.68 -4.38
N PRO A 455 -14.92 -33.89 -4.95
CA PRO A 455 -15.68 -35.08 -4.58
C PRO A 455 -15.38 -35.58 -3.15
N GLN A 456 -14.21 -35.19 -2.60
CA GLN A 456 -13.77 -35.58 -1.26
C GLN A 456 -13.99 -34.47 -0.22
N GLY A 457 -14.50 -33.30 -0.63
CA GLY A 457 -14.70 -32.15 0.26
C GLY A 457 -13.40 -31.52 0.81
N GLN A 458 -12.25 -31.86 0.22
CA GLN A 458 -10.94 -31.45 0.74
C GLN A 458 -10.65 -29.99 0.44
N ILE A 459 -11.07 -29.51 -0.74
CA ILE A 459 -10.86 -28.11 -1.15
C ILE A 459 -11.74 -27.21 -0.29
N LYS A 460 -13.04 -27.55 -0.18
CA LYS A 460 -14.00 -26.78 0.63
C LYS A 460 -13.54 -26.70 2.08
N SER A 461 -13.22 -27.84 2.69
CA SER A 461 -12.77 -27.89 4.09
C SER A 461 -11.49 -27.08 4.32
N ALA A 462 -10.52 -27.14 3.39
CA ALA A 462 -9.29 -26.35 3.49
C ALA A 462 -9.54 -24.84 3.33
N ALA A 463 -10.44 -24.44 2.43
CA ALA A 463 -10.82 -23.03 2.25
C ALA A 463 -11.56 -22.47 3.47
N GLU A 464 -12.51 -23.23 4.03
CA GLU A 464 -13.21 -22.88 5.28
C GLU A 464 -12.22 -22.75 6.46
N ALA A 465 -11.28 -23.69 6.57
CA ALA A 465 -10.24 -23.63 7.60
C ALA A 465 -9.34 -22.40 7.45
N LEU A 466 -8.99 -22.03 6.21
CA LEU A 466 -8.22 -20.82 5.90
C LEU A 466 -8.98 -19.56 6.36
N GLN A 467 -10.25 -19.41 5.96
CA GLN A 467 -11.09 -18.28 6.39
C GLN A 467 -11.22 -18.21 7.91
N ALA A 468 -11.45 -19.34 8.57
CA ALA A 468 -11.57 -19.40 10.02
C ALA A 468 -10.26 -18.97 10.71
N SER A 469 -9.09 -19.38 10.19
CA SER A 469 -7.81 -18.90 10.72
C SER A 469 -7.54 -17.43 10.41
N GLN A 470 -7.93 -16.93 9.25
CA GLN A 470 -7.78 -15.51 8.92
C GLN A 470 -8.62 -14.62 9.84
N ASN A 471 -9.86 -15.02 10.15
CA ASN A 471 -10.72 -14.27 11.08
C ASN A 471 -10.16 -14.20 12.50
N ARG A 472 -9.27 -15.12 12.91
CA ARG A 472 -8.55 -15.03 14.18
C ARG A 472 -7.25 -14.25 14.06
N LEU A 473 -6.58 -14.35 12.91
CA LEU A 473 -5.37 -13.63 12.59
C LEU A 473 -5.63 -12.12 12.50
N VAL A 474 -6.66 -11.69 11.79
CA VAL A 474 -7.04 -10.28 11.65
C VAL A 474 -7.93 -9.92 12.84
N ALA A 475 -7.30 -9.39 13.89
CA ALA A 475 -7.94 -9.01 15.14
C ALA A 475 -8.81 -7.75 15.00
N GLY A 476 -8.38 -6.82 14.13
CA GLY A 476 -9.12 -5.61 13.78
C GLY A 476 -8.88 -5.22 12.33
N TYR A 477 -9.87 -4.61 11.69
CA TYR A 477 -9.77 -4.12 10.32
C TYR A 477 -10.47 -2.76 10.19
N HIS A 478 -9.86 -1.90 9.38
CA HIS A 478 -10.43 -0.69 8.84
C HIS A 478 -10.39 -0.82 7.33
N GLY A 479 -11.53 -0.61 6.68
CA GLY A 479 -11.67 -0.55 5.21
C GLY A 479 -13.13 -0.44 4.76
N GLU A 480 -14.07 -0.72 5.65
CA GLU A 480 -15.50 -0.84 5.38
C GLU A 480 -16.17 0.43 4.86
N LYS A 481 -15.49 1.58 4.96
CA LYS A 481 -15.98 2.89 4.52
C LYS A 481 -15.31 3.38 3.23
N ALA A 482 -14.27 2.71 2.76
CA ALA A 482 -13.56 3.03 1.53
C ALA A 482 -14.12 2.13 0.41
N GLY A 483 -14.56 2.75 -0.69
CA GLY A 483 -15.37 2.07 -1.71
C GLY A 483 -14.73 0.78 -2.25
N GLY A 484 -15.35 -0.37 -1.94
CA GLY A 484 -14.92 -1.69 -2.40
C GLY A 484 -14.05 -2.50 -1.44
N TYR A 485 -13.70 -1.96 -0.26
CA TYR A 485 -12.93 -2.68 0.76
C TYR A 485 -13.80 -3.29 1.88
N ASP A 486 -15.09 -2.98 1.94
CA ASP A 486 -16.07 -3.57 2.86
C ASP A 486 -16.24 -5.08 2.71
N GLN A 487 -15.87 -5.61 1.55
CA GLN A 487 -15.90 -7.04 1.25
C GLN A 487 -14.56 -7.73 1.52
N GLN A 488 -13.49 -6.99 1.81
CA GLN A 488 -12.17 -7.55 2.02
C GLN A 488 -11.97 -8.05 3.45
N GLY A 489 -11.06 -9.01 3.61
CA GLY A 489 -10.69 -9.60 4.90
C GLY A 489 -9.43 -9.01 5.51
N GLY A 490 -8.96 -7.86 5.03
CA GLY A 490 -7.82 -7.14 5.58
C GLY A 490 -6.48 -7.86 5.46
N LEU A 491 -6.33 -8.84 4.57
CA LEU A 491 -5.05 -9.53 4.36
C LEU A 491 -4.87 -9.90 2.89
N SER A 492 -3.79 -9.39 2.30
CA SER A 492 -3.43 -9.67 0.91
C SER A 492 -2.49 -10.87 0.76
N MET A 493 -2.48 -11.46 -0.43
CA MET A 493 -1.50 -12.47 -0.86
C MET A 493 -1.28 -12.39 -2.36
N PHE A 494 -0.11 -12.83 -2.83
CA PHE A 494 0.18 -12.92 -4.26
C PHE A 494 -0.70 -14.00 -4.91
N LEU A 495 -1.63 -13.56 -5.77
CA LEU A 495 -2.63 -14.38 -6.44
C LEU A 495 -2.78 -13.89 -7.90
N PRO A 496 -1.89 -14.32 -8.79
CA PRO A 496 -1.88 -13.87 -10.18
C PRO A 496 -3.11 -14.40 -10.93
N GLY A 497 -3.95 -13.49 -11.40
CA GLY A 497 -5.13 -13.78 -12.20
C GLY A 497 -4.80 -14.10 -13.65
N ARG A 498 -5.85 -14.35 -14.46
CA ARG A 498 -5.68 -14.75 -15.87
C ARG A 498 -4.92 -13.72 -16.70
N THR A 499 -5.22 -12.43 -16.50
CA THR A 499 -4.54 -11.32 -17.19
C THR A 499 -3.04 -11.26 -16.90
N TYR A 500 -2.64 -11.72 -15.72
CA TYR A 500 -1.23 -11.82 -15.35
C TYR A 500 -0.52 -12.98 -16.05
N LEU A 501 -1.25 -14.08 -16.27
CA LEU A 501 -0.73 -15.31 -16.87
C LEU A 501 -0.79 -15.29 -18.41
N ASP A 502 -1.55 -14.38 -19.01
CA ASP A 502 -1.70 -14.24 -20.45
C ASP A 502 -0.51 -13.46 -21.06
N ASN A 503 0.61 -14.16 -21.27
CA ASN A 503 1.80 -13.53 -21.84
C ASN A 503 1.56 -13.11 -23.29
N GLN A 504 0.64 -13.75 -24.01
CA GLN A 504 0.27 -13.33 -25.36
C GLN A 504 -0.43 -11.99 -25.34
N ALA A 505 -1.48 -11.82 -24.53
CA ALA A 505 -2.16 -10.53 -24.39
C ALA A 505 -1.20 -9.44 -23.90
N ARG A 506 -0.26 -9.78 -23.01
CA ARG A 506 0.78 -8.83 -22.58
C ARG A 506 1.75 -8.48 -23.70
N ALA A 507 2.21 -9.47 -24.45
CA ALA A 507 3.10 -9.26 -25.60
C ALA A 507 2.41 -8.37 -26.62
N ASP A 508 1.12 -8.61 -26.86
CA ASP A 508 0.28 -7.84 -27.74
C ASP A 508 0.15 -6.37 -27.30
N GLU A 509 -0.07 -6.12 -25.99
CA GLU A 509 -0.11 -4.77 -25.39
C GLU A 509 1.24 -4.02 -25.54
N LEU A 510 2.35 -4.75 -25.38
CA LEU A 510 3.70 -4.19 -25.45
C LEU A 510 4.20 -4.05 -26.89
N ASN A 511 3.54 -4.66 -27.86
CA ASN A 511 4.02 -4.75 -29.23
C ASN A 511 3.67 -3.49 -30.04
N PRO A 512 4.66 -2.65 -30.37
CA PRO A 512 4.41 -1.40 -31.06
C PRO A 512 3.85 -1.58 -32.48
N ALA A 513 4.06 -2.76 -33.10
CA ALA A 513 3.49 -3.06 -34.41
C ALA A 513 1.95 -3.20 -34.36
N ARG A 514 1.45 -3.87 -33.32
CA ARG A 514 0.01 -4.02 -33.09
C ARG A 514 -0.64 -2.69 -32.73
N ASN A 515 0.03 -1.89 -31.89
CA ASN A 515 -0.42 -0.53 -31.56
C ASN A 515 -0.58 0.35 -32.82
N ILE A 516 0.31 0.24 -33.81
CA ILE A 516 0.15 0.95 -35.08
C ILE A 516 -1.12 0.50 -35.82
N THR A 517 -1.39 -0.81 -35.89
CA THR A 517 -2.61 -1.34 -36.51
C THR A 517 -3.89 -0.85 -35.79
N GLU A 518 -3.87 -0.84 -34.45
CA GLU A 518 -5.00 -0.37 -33.63
C GLU A 518 -5.22 1.14 -33.81
N LEU A 519 -4.17 1.96 -33.70
CA LEU A 519 -4.26 3.41 -33.94
C LEU A 519 -4.74 3.75 -35.36
N ALA A 520 -4.30 3.00 -36.37
CA ALA A 520 -4.69 3.24 -37.76
C ALA A 520 -6.17 2.91 -38.04
N SER A 521 -6.79 2.05 -37.21
CA SER A 521 -8.18 1.60 -37.37
C SER A 521 -9.15 2.20 -36.35
N ASP A 522 -8.66 3.01 -35.42
CA ASP A 522 -9.47 3.67 -34.39
C ASP A 522 -10.29 4.82 -34.98
N GLU A 523 -11.61 4.77 -34.78
CA GLU A 523 -12.56 5.77 -35.27
C GLU A 523 -12.26 7.18 -34.75
N ARG A 524 -11.63 7.30 -33.57
CA ARG A 524 -11.19 8.59 -33.01
C ARG A 524 -10.23 9.31 -33.94
N PHE A 525 -9.46 8.59 -34.75
CA PHE A 525 -8.51 9.18 -35.71
C PHE A 525 -9.03 9.21 -37.15
N SER A 526 -10.33 8.97 -37.37
CA SER A 526 -10.92 8.98 -38.72
C SER A 526 -10.99 10.38 -39.36
N ASN A 527 -10.90 11.45 -38.56
CA ASN A 527 -10.99 12.84 -39.01
C ASN A 527 -9.62 13.51 -39.11
N LEU A 528 -9.39 14.28 -40.19
CA LEU A 528 -8.19 15.09 -40.43
C LEU A 528 -7.85 16.02 -39.26
N GLN A 529 -8.85 16.51 -38.51
CA GLN A 529 -8.63 17.36 -37.33
C GLN A 529 -7.79 16.66 -36.24
N ASN A 530 -7.81 15.33 -36.20
CA ASN A 530 -7.06 14.52 -35.23
C ASN A 530 -5.70 14.05 -35.77
N LYS A 531 -5.30 14.51 -36.97
CA LYS A 531 -4.05 14.13 -37.64
C LYS A 531 -2.82 14.28 -36.75
N GLU A 532 -2.64 15.43 -36.11
CA GLU A 532 -1.45 15.69 -35.28
C GLU A 532 -1.40 14.75 -34.06
N SER A 533 -2.56 14.48 -33.45
CA SER A 533 -2.64 13.51 -32.34
C SER A 533 -2.24 12.11 -32.81
N LEU A 534 -2.72 11.67 -33.98
CA LEU A 534 -2.33 10.38 -34.55
C LEU A 534 -0.83 10.34 -34.88
N LEU A 535 -0.29 11.37 -35.54
CA LEU A 535 1.12 11.43 -35.93
C LEU A 535 2.07 11.36 -34.72
N ASN A 536 1.70 12.04 -33.62
CA ASN A 536 2.45 11.98 -32.37
C ASN A 536 2.43 10.57 -31.78
N SER A 537 1.27 9.92 -31.71
CA SER A 537 1.15 8.54 -31.22
C SER A 537 1.90 7.53 -32.12
N LEU A 538 1.87 7.71 -33.45
CA LEU A 538 2.59 6.86 -34.39
C LEU A 538 4.10 7.05 -34.33
N GLY A 539 4.58 8.26 -34.07
CA GLY A 539 6.01 8.57 -33.97
C GLY A 539 6.72 7.66 -32.97
N TYR A 540 6.19 7.60 -31.75
CA TYR A 540 6.71 6.75 -30.69
C TYR A 540 6.74 5.26 -31.08
N ASN A 541 5.63 4.73 -31.61
CA ASN A 541 5.54 3.32 -31.97
C ASN A 541 6.47 2.95 -33.14
N ILE A 542 6.63 3.82 -34.14
CA ILE A 542 7.55 3.56 -35.26
C ILE A 542 9.00 3.54 -34.79
N GLU A 543 9.39 4.47 -33.91
CA GLU A 543 10.74 4.50 -33.33
C GLU A 543 11.03 3.22 -32.52
N GLU A 544 10.06 2.74 -31.74
CA GLU A 544 10.17 1.47 -30.99
C GLU A 544 10.28 0.26 -31.93
N VAL A 545 9.49 0.18 -33.01
CA VAL A 545 9.64 -0.88 -34.02
C VAL A 545 11.04 -0.83 -34.64
N GLN A 546 11.52 0.35 -35.04
CA GLN A 546 12.85 0.53 -35.63
C GLN A 546 13.97 0.14 -34.65
N TYR A 547 13.85 0.53 -33.38
CA TYR A 547 14.77 0.16 -32.32
C TYR A 547 14.80 -1.36 -32.11
N GLY A 548 13.62 -1.98 -32.02
CA GLY A 548 13.45 -3.43 -31.97
C GLY A 548 14.13 -4.10 -33.16
N GLN A 549 13.83 -3.69 -34.39
CA GLN A 549 14.43 -4.26 -35.60
C GLN A 549 15.96 -4.18 -35.58
N LYS A 550 16.52 -3.03 -35.22
CA LYS A 550 17.98 -2.82 -35.14
C LYS A 550 18.64 -3.70 -34.08
N LYS A 551 18.04 -3.81 -32.90
CA LYS A 551 18.57 -4.62 -31.80
C LYS A 551 18.48 -6.12 -32.09
N LEU A 552 17.51 -6.51 -32.89
CA LEU A 552 17.09 -7.92 -33.06
C LEU A 552 17.43 -8.49 -34.45
N GLY A 553 18.03 -7.68 -35.33
CA GLY A 553 18.52 -8.10 -36.65
C GLY A 553 17.43 -8.33 -37.70
N ALA A 554 16.24 -7.76 -37.53
CA ALA A 554 15.17 -7.86 -38.51
C ALA A 554 15.40 -6.93 -39.71
N ASP A 555 14.84 -7.28 -40.88
CA ASP A 555 14.98 -6.47 -42.09
C ASP A 555 14.30 -5.10 -41.94
N ALA A 556 15.11 -4.05 -41.79
CA ALA A 556 14.64 -2.68 -41.65
C ALA A 556 13.79 -2.20 -42.85
N ARG A 557 13.85 -2.88 -44.00
CA ARG A 557 13.00 -2.56 -45.16
C ARG A 557 11.53 -2.93 -44.93
N ALA A 558 11.23 -3.83 -44.00
CA ALA A 558 9.87 -4.29 -43.75
C ALA A 558 8.94 -3.19 -43.19
N ILE A 559 9.49 -2.16 -42.53
CA ILE A 559 8.70 -1.04 -41.98
C ILE A 559 8.57 0.14 -42.95
N ALA A 560 9.29 0.14 -44.08
CA ALA A 560 9.28 1.26 -45.03
C ALA A 560 7.86 1.65 -45.51
N PRO A 561 6.94 0.71 -45.81
CA PRO A 561 5.56 1.05 -46.19
C PRO A 561 4.76 1.76 -45.07
N ILE A 562 5.10 1.56 -43.80
CA ILE A 562 4.47 2.26 -42.67
C ILE A 562 5.01 3.69 -42.58
N ILE A 563 6.32 3.87 -42.80
CA ILE A 563 6.95 5.20 -42.81
C ILE A 563 6.40 6.04 -43.95
N GLU A 564 6.30 5.48 -45.16
CA GLU A 564 5.69 6.14 -46.33
C GLU A 564 4.23 6.53 -46.06
N ALA A 565 3.45 5.65 -45.42
CA ALA A 565 2.07 5.96 -45.05
C ALA A 565 1.98 7.07 -43.99
N LYS A 566 2.89 7.11 -43.01
CA LYS A 566 3.00 8.22 -42.04
C LYS A 566 3.34 9.54 -42.73
N GLU A 567 4.25 9.53 -43.71
CA GLU A 567 4.58 10.72 -44.49
C GLU A 567 3.38 11.20 -45.33
N ALA A 568 2.64 10.29 -45.95
CA ALA A 568 1.40 10.60 -46.66
C ALA A 568 0.33 11.21 -45.71
N LEU A 569 0.20 10.67 -44.50
CA LEU A 569 -0.68 11.24 -43.46
C LEU A 569 -0.27 12.67 -43.11
N SER A 570 1.01 12.91 -42.86
CA SER A 570 1.56 14.24 -42.55
C SER A 570 1.23 15.27 -43.64
N ASN A 571 1.43 14.88 -44.89
CA ASN A 571 1.21 15.72 -46.07
C ASN A 571 -0.27 15.90 -46.44
N ALA A 572 -1.18 15.09 -45.89
CA ALA A 572 -2.60 15.21 -46.18
C ALA A 572 -3.15 16.58 -45.73
N SER A 573 -3.75 17.27 -46.69
CA SER A 573 -4.32 18.62 -46.54
C SER A 573 -5.85 18.61 -46.63
N THR A 574 -6.43 17.52 -47.15
CA THR A 574 -7.87 17.31 -47.25
C THR A 574 -8.31 16.03 -46.54
N GLN A 575 -9.59 15.96 -46.15
CA GLN A 575 -10.16 14.76 -45.52
C GLN A 575 -10.04 13.52 -46.44
N ALA A 576 -10.16 13.69 -47.76
CA ALA A 576 -10.03 12.59 -48.71
C ALA A 576 -8.60 12.04 -48.77
N GLU A 577 -7.59 12.92 -48.84
CA GLU A 577 -6.18 12.54 -48.77
C GLU A 577 -5.84 11.84 -47.45
N TYR A 578 -6.34 12.38 -46.34
CA TYR A 578 -6.13 11.81 -45.02
C TYR A 578 -6.76 10.43 -44.88
N THR A 579 -8.00 10.26 -45.34
CA THR A 579 -8.71 8.96 -45.34
C THR A 579 -7.96 7.94 -46.20
N ALA A 580 -7.46 8.34 -47.37
CA ALA A 580 -6.65 7.47 -48.23
C ALA A 580 -5.33 7.07 -47.55
N ALA A 581 -4.62 8.03 -46.94
CA ALA A 581 -3.37 7.79 -46.22
C ALA A 581 -3.57 6.91 -44.97
N LEU A 582 -4.67 7.08 -44.24
CA LEU A 582 -5.05 6.22 -43.11
C LEU A 582 -5.35 4.78 -43.58
N GLY A 583 -5.99 4.64 -44.74
CA GLY A 583 -6.20 3.34 -45.39
C GLY A 583 -4.88 2.66 -45.78
N LEU A 584 -3.92 3.43 -46.32
CA LEU A 584 -2.57 2.93 -46.62
C LEU A 584 -1.85 2.50 -45.33
N LEU A 585 -1.89 3.30 -44.27
CA LEU A 585 -1.28 2.96 -42.98
C LEU A 585 -1.85 1.66 -42.43
N THR A 586 -3.18 1.52 -42.43
CA THR A 586 -3.86 0.31 -41.94
C THR A 586 -3.43 -0.93 -42.73
N ALA A 587 -3.34 -0.83 -44.06
CA ALA A 587 -2.91 -1.92 -44.92
C ALA A 587 -1.43 -2.29 -44.69
N SER A 588 -0.55 -1.28 -44.64
CA SER A 588 0.89 -1.45 -44.38
C SER A 588 1.16 -2.06 -43.01
N ALA A 589 0.43 -1.62 -41.97
CA ALA A 589 0.57 -2.14 -40.60
C ALA A 589 0.19 -3.64 -40.53
N ARG A 590 -0.95 -4.01 -41.12
CA ARG A 590 -1.37 -5.42 -41.22
C ARG A 590 -0.40 -6.28 -42.03
N GLN A 591 0.12 -5.76 -43.14
CA GLN A 591 1.11 -6.47 -43.94
C GLN A 591 2.42 -6.68 -43.15
N PHE A 592 2.87 -5.67 -42.41
CA PHE A 592 4.04 -5.78 -41.56
C PHE A 592 3.84 -6.83 -40.47
N GLU A 593 2.72 -6.79 -39.75
CA GLU A 593 2.37 -7.75 -38.69
C GLU A 593 2.36 -9.20 -39.21
N GLN A 594 1.92 -9.42 -40.44
CA GLN A 594 1.91 -10.73 -41.10
C GLN A 594 3.27 -11.15 -41.69
N SER A 595 4.20 -10.21 -41.87
CA SER A 595 5.54 -10.49 -42.43
C SER A 595 6.43 -11.26 -41.46
N GLU A 596 7.49 -11.89 -41.96
CA GLU A 596 8.50 -12.56 -41.12
C GLU A 596 9.09 -11.60 -40.07
N ALA A 597 9.32 -10.33 -40.43
CA ALA A 597 9.83 -9.31 -39.52
C ALA A 597 8.83 -8.98 -38.41
N GLY A 598 7.54 -8.85 -38.73
CA GLY A 598 6.48 -8.64 -37.74
C GLY A 598 6.31 -9.84 -36.82
N GLN A 599 6.21 -11.05 -37.36
CA GLN A 599 6.13 -12.29 -36.58
C GLN A 599 7.34 -12.45 -35.65
N ARG A 600 8.55 -12.14 -36.13
CA ARG A 600 9.76 -12.16 -35.32
C ARG A 600 9.71 -11.15 -34.18
N LEU A 601 9.22 -9.94 -34.43
CA LEU A 601 9.02 -8.93 -33.39
C LEU A 601 8.01 -9.40 -32.34
N ASN A 602 6.86 -9.94 -32.76
CA ASN A 602 5.84 -10.50 -31.87
C ASN A 602 6.42 -11.59 -30.95
N GLN A 603 7.19 -12.52 -31.52
CA GLN A 603 7.83 -13.59 -30.76
C GLN A 603 8.79 -13.05 -29.69
N ILE A 604 9.45 -11.92 -29.94
CA ILE A 604 10.39 -11.31 -29.00
C ILE A 604 9.66 -10.63 -27.86
N TYR A 605 8.58 -9.91 -28.13
CA TYR A 605 7.73 -9.37 -27.05
C TYR A 605 7.08 -10.49 -26.23
N LEU A 606 6.75 -11.62 -26.84
CA LEU A 606 6.27 -12.80 -26.12
C LEU A 606 7.35 -13.40 -25.20
N GLU A 607 8.59 -13.52 -25.66
CA GLU A 607 9.72 -13.94 -24.84
C GLU A 607 9.99 -12.96 -23.68
N GLN A 608 9.88 -11.65 -23.93
CA GLN A 608 10.01 -10.63 -22.91
C GLN A 608 8.89 -10.69 -21.87
N ALA A 609 7.63 -10.84 -22.32
CA ALA A 609 6.48 -11.00 -21.43
C ALA A 609 6.64 -12.25 -20.54
N ARG A 610 7.03 -13.39 -21.12
CA ARG A 610 7.33 -14.62 -20.38
C ARG A 610 8.46 -14.42 -19.36
N ALA A 611 9.55 -13.75 -19.76
CA ALA A 611 10.67 -13.47 -18.86
C ALA A 611 10.26 -12.53 -17.71
N ALA A 612 9.45 -11.51 -17.99
CA ALA A 612 8.92 -10.57 -17.01
C ALA A 612 8.00 -11.26 -16.00
N THR A 613 7.07 -12.09 -16.47
CA THR A 613 6.19 -12.91 -15.62
C THR A 613 7.01 -13.86 -14.76
N ALA A 614 7.97 -14.58 -15.35
CA ALA A 614 8.83 -15.51 -14.60
C ALA A 614 9.67 -14.80 -13.53
N LYS A 615 10.21 -13.63 -13.85
CA LYS A 615 10.94 -12.78 -12.90
C LYS A 615 10.04 -12.36 -11.74
N ALA A 616 8.84 -11.86 -12.03
CA ALA A 616 7.93 -11.41 -10.99
C ALA A 616 7.47 -12.56 -10.07
N PHE A 617 7.21 -13.76 -10.61
CA PHE A 617 6.99 -14.95 -9.78
C PHE A 617 8.19 -15.28 -8.88
N ALA A 618 9.42 -15.17 -9.39
CA ALA A 618 10.62 -15.44 -8.59
C ALA A 618 10.87 -14.38 -7.49
N GLU A 619 10.35 -13.18 -7.68
CA GLU A 619 10.43 -12.09 -6.69
C GLU A 619 9.36 -12.24 -5.59
N GLU A 620 8.19 -12.77 -5.93
CA GLU A 620 7.08 -13.02 -4.99
C GLU A 620 7.21 -14.36 -4.24
N ILE A 621 7.89 -15.34 -4.84
CA ILE A 621 8.03 -16.69 -4.32
C ILE A 621 9.51 -16.99 -4.06
N PRO A 622 9.96 -16.97 -2.80
CA PRO A 622 11.34 -17.30 -2.48
C PRO A 622 11.72 -18.69 -3.01
N ALA A 623 12.87 -18.82 -3.67
CA ALA A 623 13.31 -20.07 -4.30
C ALA A 623 13.41 -21.24 -3.29
N GLN A 624 13.75 -20.93 -2.04
CA GLN A 624 13.86 -21.86 -0.94
C GLN A 624 12.50 -22.25 -0.31
N ASP A 625 11.42 -21.54 -0.61
CA ASP A 625 10.10 -21.87 -0.09
C ASP A 625 9.55 -23.10 -0.82
N GLN A 626 9.46 -24.23 -0.11
CA GLN A 626 8.96 -25.51 -0.62
C GLN A 626 7.58 -25.85 -0.02
N SER A 627 6.85 -24.84 0.43
CA SER A 627 5.51 -25.00 0.97
C SER A 627 4.52 -25.43 -0.13
N GLN A 628 3.44 -26.09 0.28
CA GLN A 628 2.43 -26.56 -0.67
C GLN A 628 1.70 -25.40 -1.34
N TRP A 629 1.61 -24.26 -0.68
CA TRP A 629 1.12 -23.03 -1.28
C TRP A 629 2.01 -22.56 -2.43
N THR A 630 3.33 -22.52 -2.24
CA THR A 630 4.24 -22.09 -3.30
C THR A 630 4.34 -23.11 -4.44
N THR A 631 4.14 -24.40 -4.17
CA THR A 631 3.94 -25.40 -5.23
C THR A 631 2.71 -25.08 -6.09
N PHE A 632 1.57 -24.76 -5.48
CA PHE A 632 0.38 -24.34 -6.22
C PHE A 632 0.65 -23.10 -7.09
N LEU A 633 1.31 -22.08 -6.54
CA LEU A 633 1.66 -20.87 -7.30
C LEU A 633 2.61 -21.17 -8.48
N ARG A 634 3.56 -22.10 -8.32
CA ARG A 634 4.42 -22.53 -9.45
C ARG A 634 3.63 -23.26 -10.53
N ASN A 635 2.58 -24.01 -10.17
CA ASN A 635 1.68 -24.61 -11.16
C ASN A 635 0.88 -23.53 -11.93
N LEU A 636 0.51 -22.42 -11.29
CA LEU A 636 -0.06 -21.25 -12.00
C LEU A 636 0.95 -20.66 -12.97
N GLN A 637 2.20 -20.47 -12.54
CA GLN A 637 3.28 -19.96 -13.39
C GLN A 637 3.48 -20.82 -14.64
N ALA A 638 3.38 -22.15 -14.51
CA ALA A 638 3.53 -23.07 -15.63
C ALA A 638 2.46 -22.91 -16.73
N LEU A 639 1.31 -22.29 -16.40
CA LEU A 639 0.28 -21.94 -17.39
C LEU A 639 0.57 -20.63 -18.14
N ALA A 640 1.56 -19.86 -17.69
CA ALA A 640 1.89 -18.61 -18.33
C ALA A 640 2.50 -18.90 -19.72
N HIS A 641 1.65 -18.88 -20.75
CA HIS A 641 2.01 -19.20 -22.14
C HIS A 641 2.06 -17.95 -23.00
#